data_AF-A0A9P1G1P1-F1
#
_entry.id   AF-A0A9P1G1P1-F1
#
_cell.length_a   1.000
_cell.length_b   1.000
_cell.length_c   1.000
_cell.angle_alpha   90.00
_cell.angle_beta   90.00
_cell.angle_gamma   90.00
#
_symmetry.space_group_name_H-M   'P 1'
#
loop_
_entity.id
_entity.type
_entity.pdbx_description
1 polymer ?
#
loop_
_entity_poly.entity_id
_entity_poly.type
_entity_poly.pdbx_seq_one_letter_code
_entity_poly.pdbx_strand_id
1 'polypeptide(L)'
;MAPINRGNMGYMGFITAFIPKLVQEQAYSTQGVALEFYRNWNVSWNQPWNFFSGISSVEKRNLMPCNASMMQDDPAMRRHVQFTGDTDGVVIANEKYSGRCDDGYWWLPPACRSNPSTCVPWITGGTGWSVEEFMQKFTTWNMPVAVGVAATWGDYTTLPLAGTMAFYWWSPDPTFLELSPLRVEFPEFNKREHDQGIQTSQLNAISIDTLVSRDLPVLAPMVDRFADNLEISQAQMDALLLEQKNTGDSWENVTCRWVLANRATWEKWIPDQSACFPGFGLYDTVVKDFVEMRENATNQITCQACPPGTFSQKLEDSIGTGETYICVPCGLGTSQPSGAALSCTPCKVGGYQDENRSTECKRCPFRTYQDEEGQVACKSCPASTNTLGLGSIAPSDCGCLEDQIDMDRSDNFECVACMEGMKCPALSQLVDLENGTSANGELFTPMIMEGFYTTKDSPTEVFRCRSTRTCPGGTPGTCGGGLIGTPCSQCPAGATWTGSVCEDCAGWRQALWGLAVCGVFAFLTLAYYLTSSKVTAKATVLFATTASFGMLVMSMQNLGLVGTMTVEWPEGLQALFSFCQLFLLDIDSYGFSCLAGQSEPIRYLLSALIFPVGIAWLALGYGLSRFFPEKYHWEGPKVCSTMGAFLQVGFSTMSATSLAPMMCFQHPNGLRSILKYPGVICGSADHTSMLVFAGILLVVFVFGFVALCGFAVWKVPSWSAKRRDHLVASVRFLVFRFRLDSWWFGVPLLVRGPLINLPVVLATDYPPIQVVCIAMILTTTMVTAFFVGRTSFSG
;
A
#
# COMPACT_ATOMS: atom_id res chain seq x y z
N MET A 1 1.36 -20.80 -34.80
CA MET A 1 2.64 -20.33 -35.37
C MET A 1 3.16 -21.41 -36.31
N ALA A 2 3.89 -21.06 -37.37
CA ALA A 2 4.45 -22.06 -38.30
C ALA A 2 5.57 -22.89 -37.61
N PRO A 3 5.68 -24.20 -37.90
CA PRO A 3 6.74 -25.06 -37.37
C PRO A 3 8.13 -24.59 -37.84
N ILE A 4 9.18 -25.02 -37.14
CA ILE A 4 10.58 -24.75 -37.49
C ILE A 4 11.06 -25.89 -38.39
N ASN A 5 11.63 -25.55 -39.54
CA ASN A 5 12.27 -26.52 -40.43
C ASN A 5 13.72 -26.75 -39.98
N ARG A 6 14.06 -28.01 -39.66
CA ARG A 6 15.42 -28.44 -39.24
C ARG A 6 16.28 -28.97 -40.39
N GLY A 7 15.77 -28.90 -41.61
CA GLY A 7 16.48 -29.33 -42.81
C GLY A 7 16.03 -30.69 -43.31
N ASN A 8 16.74 -31.15 -44.34
CA ASN A 8 16.43 -32.37 -45.08
C ASN A 8 16.84 -33.62 -44.29
N MET A 9 15.99 -34.65 -44.31
CA MET A 9 16.20 -35.97 -43.73
C MET A 9 17.24 -36.85 -44.45
N GLY A 10 17.97 -36.35 -45.44
CA GLY A 10 19.02 -37.09 -46.16
C GLY A 10 18.62 -37.69 -47.51
N TYR A 11 17.39 -37.44 -47.99
CA TYR A 11 16.91 -37.93 -49.29
C TYR A 11 15.91 -36.97 -49.95
N MET A 12 15.67 -37.17 -51.25
CA MET A 12 14.81 -36.30 -52.05
C MET A 12 13.64 -37.11 -52.62
N GLY A 13 12.45 -36.52 -52.57
CA GLY A 13 11.27 -37.02 -53.24
C GLY A 13 11.28 -36.66 -54.73
N PHE A 14 10.85 -37.60 -55.57
CA PHE A 14 10.74 -37.41 -57.01
C PHE A 14 9.39 -37.88 -57.52
N ILE A 15 8.84 -37.20 -58.53
CA ILE A 15 7.62 -37.59 -59.23
C ILE A 15 7.91 -37.46 -60.72
N THR A 16 7.98 -38.58 -61.44
CA THR A 16 8.35 -38.59 -62.87
C THR A 16 8.03 -39.93 -63.55
N ALA A 17 8.52 -40.15 -64.76
CA ALA A 17 8.54 -41.43 -65.44
C ALA A 17 9.72 -42.28 -64.98
N PHE A 18 9.45 -43.56 -64.72
CA PHE A 18 10.44 -44.56 -64.36
C PHE A 18 10.40 -45.73 -65.34
N ILE A 19 11.51 -46.48 -65.38
CA ILE A 19 11.65 -47.73 -66.12
C ILE A 19 12.25 -48.82 -65.22
N PRO A 20 11.94 -50.11 -65.46
CA PRO A 20 12.59 -51.20 -64.76
C PRO A 20 14.09 -51.24 -65.06
N LYS A 21 14.95 -51.41 -64.04
CA LYS A 21 16.41 -51.46 -64.23
C LYS A 21 16.85 -52.57 -65.18
N LEU A 22 16.17 -53.71 -65.16
CA LEU A 22 16.42 -54.82 -66.07
C LEU A 22 16.33 -54.39 -67.56
N VAL A 23 15.38 -53.52 -67.89
CA VAL A 23 15.20 -53.02 -69.26
C VAL A 23 16.37 -52.11 -69.65
N GLN A 24 16.81 -51.26 -68.72
CA GLN A 24 17.97 -50.39 -68.93
C GLN A 24 19.25 -51.21 -69.10
N GLU A 25 19.48 -52.24 -68.27
CA GLU A 25 20.67 -53.10 -68.35
C GLU A 25 20.71 -53.86 -69.68
N GLN A 26 19.54 -54.34 -70.15
CA GLN A 26 19.41 -54.98 -71.46
C GLN A 26 19.71 -54.00 -72.60
N ALA A 27 19.18 -52.78 -72.55
CA ALA A 27 19.42 -51.76 -73.58
C ALA A 27 20.89 -51.32 -73.64
N TYR A 28 21.51 -51.14 -72.47
CA TYR A 28 22.90 -50.73 -72.35
C TYR A 28 23.86 -51.84 -72.83
N SER A 29 23.63 -53.09 -72.42
CA SER A 29 24.48 -54.22 -72.81
C SER A 29 24.38 -54.60 -74.29
N THR A 30 23.21 -54.44 -74.91
CA THR A 30 22.99 -54.84 -76.32
C THR A 30 23.28 -53.73 -77.32
N GLN A 31 22.96 -52.47 -77.00
CA GLN A 31 23.05 -51.34 -77.94
C GLN A 31 23.78 -50.11 -77.37
N GLY A 32 24.27 -50.16 -76.13
CA GLY A 32 24.93 -49.01 -75.49
C GLY A 32 23.98 -47.85 -75.17
N VAL A 33 22.67 -48.10 -75.13
CA VAL A 33 21.64 -47.07 -74.89
C VAL A 33 21.30 -47.05 -73.41
N ALA A 34 21.57 -45.93 -72.74
CA ALA A 34 21.39 -45.81 -71.29
C ALA A 34 19.93 -45.66 -70.84
N LEU A 35 19.01 -45.16 -71.69
CA LEU A 35 17.58 -44.93 -71.40
C LEU A 35 17.25 -44.06 -70.16
N GLU A 36 18.24 -43.66 -69.35
CA GLU A 36 18.09 -42.79 -68.18
C GLU A 36 17.86 -41.33 -68.58
N PHE A 37 18.30 -40.90 -69.77
CA PHE A 37 18.13 -39.54 -70.24
C PHE A 37 17.14 -39.45 -71.38
N TYR A 38 16.27 -38.43 -71.37
CA TYR A 38 15.26 -38.19 -72.42
C TYR A 38 15.82 -38.26 -73.86
N ARG A 39 17.09 -37.86 -74.08
CA ARG A 39 17.74 -37.90 -75.41
C ARG A 39 17.90 -39.32 -75.95
N ASN A 40 18.07 -40.32 -75.07
CA ASN A 40 18.20 -41.72 -75.47
C ASN A 40 16.88 -42.31 -76.00
N TRP A 41 15.75 -41.63 -75.77
CA TRP A 41 14.45 -42.05 -76.24
C TRP A 41 14.06 -41.46 -77.60
N ASN A 42 14.85 -40.53 -78.13
CA ASN A 42 14.53 -39.85 -79.39
C ASN A 42 14.68 -40.81 -80.58
N VAL A 43 13.59 -41.01 -81.32
CA VAL A 43 13.51 -42.00 -82.42
C VAL A 43 14.39 -41.67 -83.63
N SER A 44 14.88 -40.44 -83.74
CA SER A 44 15.84 -40.06 -84.78
C SER A 44 17.21 -40.71 -84.59
N TRP A 45 17.51 -41.18 -83.36
CA TRP A 45 18.84 -41.69 -82.99
C TRP A 45 18.80 -43.12 -82.43
N ASN A 46 17.73 -43.51 -81.74
CA ASN A 46 17.63 -44.79 -81.04
C ASN A 46 16.26 -45.46 -81.27
N GLN A 47 16.17 -46.76 -80.99
CA GLN A 47 14.95 -47.56 -81.14
C GLN A 47 14.53 -48.17 -79.79
N PRO A 48 14.04 -47.35 -78.83
CA PRO A 48 13.79 -47.81 -77.47
C PRO A 48 12.74 -48.92 -77.39
N TRP A 49 11.78 -49.00 -78.33
CA TRP A 49 10.73 -50.03 -78.37
C TRP A 49 11.24 -51.47 -78.47
N ASN A 50 12.50 -51.69 -78.88
CA ASN A 50 13.08 -53.03 -78.93
C ASN A 50 13.25 -53.67 -77.53
N PHE A 51 13.17 -52.87 -76.46
CA PHE A 51 13.39 -53.30 -75.08
C PHE A 51 12.13 -53.33 -74.21
N PHE A 52 11.00 -52.82 -74.74
CA PHE A 52 9.73 -52.76 -74.03
C PHE A 52 8.68 -53.63 -74.74
N SER A 53 7.71 -54.12 -73.97
CA SER A 53 6.51 -54.71 -74.54
C SER A 53 5.73 -53.65 -75.31
N GLY A 54 5.15 -53.99 -76.47
CA GLY A 54 4.30 -53.05 -77.21
C GLY A 54 2.97 -52.75 -76.50
N ILE A 55 2.28 -51.67 -76.88
CA ILE A 55 0.99 -51.29 -76.29
C ILE A 55 -0.10 -52.36 -76.41
N SER A 56 -0.01 -53.27 -77.39
CA SER A 56 -0.92 -54.39 -77.57
C SER A 56 -0.78 -55.50 -76.52
N SER A 57 0.28 -55.47 -75.71
CA SER A 57 0.50 -56.41 -74.61
C SER A 57 -0.39 -56.14 -73.39
N VAL A 58 -0.97 -54.93 -73.30
CA VAL A 58 -1.83 -54.52 -72.19
C VAL A 58 -3.30 -54.74 -72.57
N GLU A 59 -4.01 -55.54 -71.79
CA GLU A 59 -5.44 -55.76 -72.02
C GLU A 59 -6.26 -54.48 -71.79
N LYS A 60 -7.10 -54.11 -72.77
CA LYS A 60 -7.93 -52.89 -72.71
C LYS A 60 -8.85 -52.81 -71.49
N ARG A 61 -9.24 -53.95 -70.90
CA ARG A 61 -10.07 -53.99 -69.68
C ARG A 61 -9.35 -53.41 -68.45
N ASN A 62 -8.02 -53.42 -68.46
CA ASN A 62 -7.19 -52.88 -67.38
C ASN A 62 -6.88 -51.38 -67.60
N LEU A 63 -7.42 -50.76 -68.66
CA LEU A 63 -7.22 -49.35 -69.01
C LEU A 63 -8.53 -48.57 -68.91
N MET A 64 -8.43 -47.35 -68.40
CA MET A 64 -9.51 -46.36 -68.41
C MET A 64 -9.67 -45.81 -69.84
N PRO A 65 -10.90 -45.76 -70.38
CA PRO A 65 -11.15 -45.12 -71.67
C PRO A 65 -10.73 -43.65 -71.68
N CYS A 66 -10.17 -43.16 -72.80
CA CYS A 66 -9.72 -41.77 -72.91
C CYS A 66 -10.84 -40.74 -72.65
N ASN A 67 -12.09 -41.08 -72.95
CA ASN A 67 -13.24 -40.21 -72.71
C ASN A 67 -13.62 -40.07 -71.21
N ALA A 68 -13.09 -40.93 -70.35
CA ALA A 68 -13.30 -40.92 -68.91
C ALA A 68 -12.07 -40.41 -68.13
N SER A 69 -11.00 -40.02 -68.84
CA SER A 69 -9.72 -39.60 -68.27
C SER A 69 -9.44 -38.10 -68.44
N MET A 70 -8.35 -37.62 -67.84
CA MET A 70 -7.81 -36.26 -68.01
C MET A 70 -7.45 -35.92 -69.46
N MET A 71 -7.47 -36.89 -70.38
CA MET A 71 -7.38 -36.63 -71.82
C MET A 71 -8.56 -35.79 -72.35
N GLN A 72 -9.67 -35.64 -71.60
CA GLN A 72 -10.79 -34.76 -71.97
C GLN A 72 -10.69 -33.33 -71.42
N ASP A 73 -9.61 -32.99 -70.71
CA ASP A 73 -9.39 -31.65 -70.14
C ASP A 73 -9.04 -30.64 -71.23
N ASP A 74 -9.99 -29.76 -71.56
CA ASP A 74 -9.85 -28.77 -72.64
C ASP A 74 -8.68 -27.79 -72.42
N PRO A 75 -8.56 -27.12 -71.25
CA PRO A 75 -7.39 -26.30 -70.94
C PRO A 75 -6.05 -27.00 -71.13
N ALA A 76 -5.93 -28.25 -70.66
CA ALA A 76 -4.70 -29.03 -70.76
C ALA A 76 -4.34 -29.37 -72.21
N MET A 77 -5.31 -29.87 -72.98
CA MET A 77 -5.11 -30.22 -74.39
C MET A 77 -4.84 -28.99 -75.26
N ARG A 78 -5.47 -27.85 -74.94
CA ARG A 78 -5.21 -26.56 -75.62
C ARG A 78 -3.78 -26.09 -75.39
N ARG A 79 -3.28 -26.15 -74.15
CA ARG A 79 -1.87 -25.82 -73.83
C ARG A 79 -0.90 -26.78 -74.51
N HIS A 80 -1.20 -28.08 -74.51
CA HIS A 80 -0.41 -29.07 -75.24
C HIS A 80 -0.23 -28.67 -76.71
N VAL A 81 -1.32 -28.44 -77.46
CA VAL A 81 -1.26 -28.03 -78.87
C VAL A 81 -0.52 -26.70 -79.03
N GLN A 82 -0.77 -25.73 -78.14
CA GLN A 82 -0.13 -24.42 -78.19
C GLN A 82 1.39 -24.49 -78.07
N PHE A 83 1.91 -25.38 -77.22
CA PHE A 83 3.35 -25.47 -76.94
C PHE A 83 4.09 -26.51 -77.77
N THR A 84 3.44 -27.62 -78.14
CA THR A 84 4.09 -28.68 -78.92
C THR A 84 3.81 -28.58 -80.43
N GLY A 85 2.74 -27.90 -80.82
CA GLY A 85 2.26 -27.87 -82.21
C GLY A 85 1.56 -29.16 -82.66
N ASP A 86 1.34 -30.14 -81.78
CA ASP A 86 0.76 -31.44 -82.14
C ASP A 86 -0.77 -31.40 -82.26
N THR A 87 -1.26 -30.85 -83.37
CA THR A 87 -2.69 -30.81 -83.69
C THR A 87 -3.28 -32.18 -84.01
N ASP A 88 -2.45 -33.12 -84.48
CA ASP A 88 -2.88 -34.47 -84.86
C ASP A 88 -3.09 -35.39 -83.66
N GLY A 89 -2.44 -35.09 -82.52
CA GLY A 89 -2.63 -35.79 -81.25
C GLY A 89 -3.87 -35.37 -80.47
N VAL A 90 -4.65 -34.41 -80.99
CA VAL A 90 -5.82 -33.82 -80.33
C VAL A 90 -6.99 -33.79 -81.31
N VAL A 91 -8.20 -33.89 -80.78
CA VAL A 91 -9.47 -33.70 -81.47
C VAL A 91 -10.01 -32.33 -81.08
N ILE A 92 -10.28 -31.50 -82.09
CA ILE A 92 -10.83 -30.16 -81.91
C ILE A 92 -12.26 -30.17 -82.46
N ALA A 93 -13.25 -30.13 -81.57
CA ALA A 93 -14.67 -30.15 -81.92
C ALA A 93 -15.43 -29.11 -81.09
N ASN A 94 -16.22 -28.25 -81.73
CA ASN A 94 -17.00 -27.18 -81.07
C ASN A 94 -16.15 -26.30 -80.13
N GLU A 95 -14.96 -25.87 -80.59
CA GLU A 95 -13.99 -25.08 -79.81
C GLU A 95 -13.41 -25.78 -78.55
N LYS A 96 -13.73 -27.06 -78.36
CA LYS A 96 -13.22 -27.91 -77.28
C LYS A 96 -12.10 -28.83 -77.79
N TYR A 97 -11.02 -28.93 -77.03
CA TYR A 97 -9.84 -29.75 -77.26
C TYR A 97 -9.92 -31.02 -76.40
N SER A 98 -9.73 -32.20 -76.99
CA SER A 98 -9.60 -33.47 -76.27
C SER A 98 -8.53 -34.36 -76.91
N GLY A 99 -7.79 -35.13 -76.12
CA GLY A 99 -6.75 -36.03 -76.62
C GLY A 99 -7.30 -37.05 -77.62
N ARG A 100 -6.59 -37.26 -78.74
CA ARG A 100 -6.96 -38.25 -79.76
C ARG A 100 -6.48 -39.63 -79.35
N CYS A 101 -7.42 -40.54 -79.14
CA CYS A 101 -7.16 -41.96 -78.91
C CYS A 101 -7.91 -42.79 -79.94
N ASP A 102 -7.24 -43.17 -81.02
CA ASP A 102 -7.87 -43.87 -82.17
C ASP A 102 -8.43 -45.24 -81.76
N ASP A 103 -7.83 -45.88 -80.77
CA ASP A 103 -8.25 -47.19 -80.26
C ASP A 103 -9.15 -47.11 -79.02
N GLY A 104 -9.45 -45.89 -78.56
CA GLY A 104 -10.26 -45.55 -77.39
C GLY A 104 -9.50 -45.45 -76.05
N TYR A 105 -8.23 -45.86 -75.97
CA TYR A 105 -7.53 -46.05 -74.69
C TYR A 105 -6.11 -45.45 -74.66
N TRP A 106 -5.38 -45.47 -75.76
CA TRP A 106 -4.01 -44.99 -75.84
C TRP A 106 -3.93 -43.67 -76.60
N TRP A 107 -3.25 -42.69 -76.01
CA TRP A 107 -2.80 -41.51 -76.74
C TRP A 107 -1.40 -41.78 -77.31
N LEU A 108 -1.21 -41.51 -78.60
CA LEU A 108 0.04 -41.81 -79.32
C LEU A 108 0.78 -40.51 -79.69
N PRO A 109 2.06 -40.36 -79.32
CA PRO A 109 2.87 -39.20 -79.71
C PRO A 109 3.26 -39.28 -81.20
N PRO A 110 3.67 -38.16 -81.83
CA PRO A 110 4.04 -38.13 -83.24
C PRO A 110 5.12 -39.15 -83.63
N ALA A 111 6.03 -39.46 -82.70
CA ALA A 111 7.14 -40.38 -82.90
C ALA A 111 6.74 -41.83 -83.24
N CYS A 112 5.54 -42.29 -82.84
CA CYS A 112 5.07 -43.65 -83.09
C CYS A 112 3.62 -43.73 -83.60
N ARG A 113 2.92 -42.60 -83.77
CA ARG A 113 1.51 -42.55 -84.20
C ARG A 113 1.25 -43.24 -85.53
N SER A 114 2.16 -43.12 -86.51
CA SER A 114 2.02 -43.78 -87.81
C SER A 114 2.19 -45.30 -87.76
N ASN A 115 2.87 -45.82 -86.73
CA ASN A 115 3.06 -47.25 -86.53
C ASN A 115 2.96 -47.60 -85.03
N PRO A 116 1.74 -47.91 -84.52
CA PRO A 116 1.50 -48.18 -83.10
C PRO A 116 2.33 -49.34 -82.51
N SER A 117 2.86 -50.24 -83.34
CA SER A 117 3.75 -51.34 -82.89
C SER A 117 5.10 -50.85 -82.36
N THR A 118 5.51 -49.62 -82.70
CA THR A 118 6.74 -48.98 -82.22
C THR A 118 6.54 -48.14 -80.96
N CYS A 119 5.31 -48.09 -80.43
CA CYS A 119 5.03 -47.34 -79.21
C CYS A 119 5.37 -48.14 -77.95
N VAL A 120 6.15 -47.53 -77.06
CA VAL A 120 6.41 -47.99 -75.71
C VAL A 120 5.24 -47.58 -74.81
N PRO A 121 4.60 -48.51 -74.07
CA PRO A 121 3.57 -48.19 -73.12
C PRO A 121 4.14 -47.41 -71.92
N TRP A 122 3.46 -46.32 -71.58
CA TRP A 122 3.61 -45.61 -70.32
C TRP A 122 2.27 -45.54 -69.59
N ILE A 123 2.22 -46.12 -68.39
CA ILE A 123 0.99 -46.20 -67.59
C ILE A 123 1.02 -45.20 -66.44
N THR A 124 -0.08 -44.46 -66.29
CA THR A 124 -0.39 -43.65 -65.11
C THR A 124 -1.68 -44.11 -64.44
N GLY A 125 -1.98 -43.64 -63.23
CA GLY A 125 -3.15 -44.03 -62.45
C GLY A 125 -4.16 -42.90 -62.23
N GLY A 126 -5.15 -43.18 -61.40
CA GLY A 126 -6.25 -42.26 -61.10
C GLY A 126 -7.09 -41.94 -62.33
N THR A 127 -7.42 -40.67 -62.54
CA THR A 127 -8.03 -40.18 -63.79
C THR A 127 -6.99 -39.82 -64.86
N GLY A 128 -5.70 -39.97 -64.57
CA GLY A 128 -4.59 -39.58 -65.45
C GLY A 128 -3.63 -38.59 -64.80
N TRP A 129 -2.80 -39.05 -63.85
CA TRP A 129 -1.80 -38.19 -63.22
C TRP A 129 -0.71 -37.74 -64.21
N SER A 130 -0.42 -36.43 -64.22
CA SER A 130 0.57 -35.78 -65.09
C SER A 130 0.43 -36.08 -66.59
N VAL A 131 -0.80 -36.35 -67.07
CA VAL A 131 -1.04 -36.65 -68.49
C VAL A 131 -0.59 -35.50 -69.40
N GLU A 132 -0.95 -34.25 -69.08
CA GLU A 132 -0.54 -33.08 -69.86
C GLU A 132 0.99 -32.95 -69.95
N GLU A 133 1.66 -33.06 -68.79
CA GLU A 133 3.11 -32.97 -68.65
C GLU A 133 3.82 -33.99 -69.54
N PHE A 134 3.44 -35.27 -69.42
CA PHE A 134 4.10 -36.34 -70.15
C PHE A 134 3.76 -36.35 -71.63
N MET A 135 2.53 -35.94 -72.01
CA MET A 135 2.22 -35.69 -73.42
C MET A 135 3.13 -34.62 -74.01
N GLN A 136 3.32 -33.48 -73.32
CA GLN A 136 4.23 -32.44 -73.77
C GLN A 136 5.68 -32.96 -73.89
N LYS A 137 6.19 -33.64 -72.85
CA LYS A 137 7.54 -34.22 -72.85
C LYS A 137 7.76 -35.20 -74.00
N PHE A 138 6.85 -36.15 -74.19
CA PHE A 138 7.01 -37.18 -75.22
C PHE A 138 6.94 -36.61 -76.63
N THR A 139 6.09 -35.60 -76.86
CA THR A 139 6.04 -34.89 -78.14
C THR A 139 7.28 -34.05 -78.37
N THR A 140 7.67 -33.17 -77.43
CA THR A 140 8.80 -32.25 -77.60
C THR A 140 10.12 -32.98 -77.79
N TRP A 141 10.33 -34.08 -77.07
CA TRP A 141 11.58 -34.85 -77.12
C TRP A 141 11.58 -35.99 -78.13
N ASN A 142 10.54 -36.08 -78.97
CA ASN A 142 10.39 -37.08 -80.04
C ASN A 142 10.50 -38.53 -79.50
N MET A 143 9.83 -38.78 -78.38
CA MET A 143 9.86 -40.08 -77.68
C MET A 143 8.68 -40.94 -78.15
N PRO A 144 8.88 -42.23 -78.49
CA PRO A 144 7.82 -43.12 -78.97
C PRO A 144 7.05 -43.73 -77.80
N VAL A 145 6.57 -42.91 -76.87
CA VAL A 145 5.97 -43.36 -75.61
C VAL A 145 4.48 -43.04 -75.60
N ALA A 146 3.65 -44.07 -75.69
CA ALA A 146 2.20 -43.95 -75.66
C ALA A 146 1.69 -43.81 -74.22
N VAL A 147 0.72 -42.91 -74.02
CA VAL A 147 0.15 -42.63 -72.70
C VAL A 147 -1.13 -43.42 -72.51
N GLY A 148 -1.17 -44.23 -71.46
CA GLY A 148 -2.34 -44.99 -71.02
C GLY A 148 -2.66 -44.73 -69.55
N VAL A 149 -3.94 -44.76 -69.21
CA VAL A 149 -4.42 -44.59 -67.82
C VAL A 149 -4.96 -45.93 -67.34
N ALA A 150 -4.48 -46.44 -66.21
CA ALA A 150 -4.98 -47.67 -65.62
C ALA A 150 -6.45 -47.53 -65.19
N ALA A 151 -7.25 -48.60 -65.36
CA ALA A 151 -8.68 -48.59 -65.03
C ALA A 151 -8.94 -48.45 -63.53
N THR A 152 -8.13 -49.11 -62.71
CA THR A 152 -8.22 -49.08 -61.25
C THR A 152 -6.85 -48.89 -60.59
N TRP A 153 -6.85 -48.60 -59.28
CA TRP A 153 -5.62 -48.60 -58.49
C TRP A 153 -4.89 -49.95 -58.54
N GLY A 154 -5.63 -51.07 -58.52
CA GLY A 154 -5.04 -52.41 -58.61
C GLY A 154 -4.38 -52.66 -59.97
N ASP A 155 -4.95 -52.16 -61.05
CA ASP A 155 -4.34 -52.25 -62.38
C ASP A 155 -3.07 -51.40 -62.45
N TYR A 156 -3.08 -50.19 -61.89
CA TYR A 156 -1.91 -49.32 -61.83
C TYR A 156 -0.73 -49.99 -61.09
N THR A 157 -0.99 -50.64 -59.95
CA THR A 157 0.08 -51.28 -59.16
C THR A 157 0.57 -52.61 -59.73
N THR A 158 -0.18 -53.23 -60.65
CA THR A 158 0.17 -54.56 -61.20
C THR A 158 0.70 -54.52 -62.63
N LEU A 159 0.22 -53.61 -63.49
CA LEU A 159 0.64 -53.54 -64.89
C LEU A 159 2.15 -53.33 -65.07
N PRO A 160 2.82 -52.38 -64.38
CA PRO A 160 4.26 -52.21 -64.49
C PRO A 160 5.07 -53.38 -63.92
N LEU A 161 4.51 -54.15 -62.98
CA LEU A 161 5.16 -55.35 -62.43
C LEU A 161 5.05 -56.55 -63.37
N ALA A 162 4.01 -56.61 -64.21
CA ALA A 162 3.72 -57.75 -65.08
C ALA A 162 4.37 -57.67 -66.48
N GLY A 163 4.87 -56.50 -66.89
CA GLY A 163 5.44 -56.29 -68.22
C GLY A 163 6.56 -55.25 -68.26
N THR A 164 7.36 -55.26 -69.34
CA THR A 164 8.41 -54.26 -69.55
C THR A 164 7.80 -53.00 -70.16
N MET A 165 7.45 -52.04 -69.30
CA MET A 165 6.87 -50.76 -69.68
C MET A 165 7.46 -49.61 -68.87
N ALA A 166 7.32 -48.39 -69.37
CA ALA A 166 7.57 -47.20 -68.57
C ALA A 166 6.32 -46.90 -67.72
N PHE A 167 6.49 -46.18 -66.61
CA PHE A 167 5.35 -45.89 -65.74
C PHE A 167 5.53 -44.59 -64.96
N TYR A 168 4.42 -43.97 -64.58
CA TYR A 168 4.37 -42.84 -63.66
C TYR A 168 4.59 -43.33 -62.23
N TRP A 169 5.46 -42.68 -61.46
CA TRP A 169 5.63 -43.01 -60.04
C TRP A 169 6.20 -41.86 -59.22
N TRP A 170 5.98 -41.94 -57.90
CA TRP A 170 6.64 -41.11 -56.91
C TRP A 170 7.58 -41.96 -56.04
N SER A 171 8.76 -41.45 -55.74
CA SER A 171 9.74 -42.09 -54.86
C SER A 171 10.09 -41.14 -53.71
N PRO A 172 10.26 -41.62 -52.47
CA PRO A 172 10.18 -43.02 -52.04
C PRO A 172 8.74 -43.54 -51.88
N ASP A 173 8.53 -44.79 -52.27
CA ASP A 173 7.26 -45.54 -52.17
C ASP A 173 7.57 -47.04 -52.36
N PRO A 174 6.82 -48.01 -51.79
CA PRO A 174 7.13 -49.43 -51.95
C PRO A 174 6.60 -50.07 -53.24
N THR A 175 5.65 -49.43 -53.95
CA THR A 175 4.81 -50.08 -54.97
C THR A 175 5.63 -50.78 -56.05
N PHE A 176 6.66 -50.11 -56.59
CA PHE A 176 7.46 -50.62 -57.69
C PHE A 176 8.93 -50.87 -57.34
N LEU A 177 9.32 -50.83 -56.05
CA LEU A 177 10.72 -51.01 -55.64
C LEU A 177 11.33 -52.35 -56.07
N GLU A 178 10.52 -53.40 -56.23
CA GLU A 178 10.97 -54.71 -56.74
C GLU A 178 11.56 -54.62 -58.16
N LEU A 179 11.16 -53.62 -58.95
CA LEU A 179 11.71 -53.37 -60.29
C LEU A 179 13.07 -52.66 -60.27
N SER A 180 13.56 -52.28 -59.07
CA SER A 180 14.71 -51.39 -58.86
C SER A 180 14.66 -50.18 -59.81
N PRO A 181 13.56 -49.43 -59.84
CA PRO A 181 13.23 -48.57 -60.96
C PRO A 181 14.22 -47.41 -61.13
N LEU A 182 14.57 -47.13 -62.38
CA LEU A 182 15.43 -46.02 -62.76
C LEU A 182 14.57 -44.86 -63.26
N ARG A 183 14.88 -43.66 -62.80
CA ARG A 183 14.23 -42.44 -63.25
C ARG A 183 14.64 -42.11 -64.69
N VAL A 184 13.68 -41.62 -65.48
CA VAL A 184 13.98 -40.91 -66.73
C VAL A 184 14.19 -39.42 -66.43
N GLU A 185 15.40 -38.94 -66.69
CA GLU A 185 15.84 -37.56 -66.49
C GLU A 185 15.50 -36.69 -67.71
N PHE A 186 14.82 -35.57 -67.44
CA PHE A 186 14.52 -34.51 -68.40
C PHE A 186 15.41 -33.30 -68.09
N PRO A 187 15.48 -32.27 -68.97
CA PRO A 187 16.26 -31.06 -68.67
C PRO A 187 15.88 -30.45 -67.33
N GLU A 188 16.84 -29.76 -66.71
CA GLU A 188 16.67 -29.14 -65.39
C GLU A 188 15.38 -28.30 -65.29
N PHE A 189 14.76 -28.32 -64.10
CA PHE A 189 13.49 -27.66 -63.85
C PHE A 189 13.55 -26.17 -64.19
N ASN A 190 12.74 -25.75 -65.16
CA ASN A 190 12.61 -24.35 -65.54
C ASN A 190 11.29 -23.78 -65.00
N LYS A 191 11.36 -23.10 -63.84
CA LYS A 191 10.19 -22.52 -63.19
C LYS A 191 9.38 -21.60 -64.10
N ARG A 192 10.05 -20.77 -64.91
CA ARG A 192 9.38 -19.80 -65.78
C ARG A 192 8.54 -20.48 -66.86
N GLU A 193 9.02 -21.59 -67.41
CA GLU A 193 8.29 -22.39 -68.39
C GLU A 193 7.10 -23.10 -67.74
N HIS A 194 7.31 -23.71 -66.57
CA HIS A 194 6.23 -24.40 -65.83
C HIS A 194 5.12 -23.44 -65.41
N ASP A 195 5.46 -22.21 -64.95
CA ASP A 195 4.48 -21.16 -64.61
C ASP A 195 3.64 -20.72 -65.83
N GLN A 196 4.13 -20.94 -67.06
CA GLN A 196 3.42 -20.68 -68.31
C GLN A 196 2.66 -21.90 -68.84
N GLY A 197 2.76 -23.06 -68.18
CA GLY A 197 2.18 -24.33 -68.63
C GLY A 197 3.04 -25.11 -69.62
N ILE A 198 4.31 -24.71 -69.84
CA ILE A 198 5.30 -25.48 -70.61
C ILE A 198 5.99 -26.45 -69.65
N GLN A 199 5.71 -27.75 -69.81
CA GLN A 199 6.09 -28.79 -68.86
C GLN A 199 7.13 -29.77 -69.44
N THR A 200 8.02 -29.30 -70.31
CA THR A 200 9.00 -30.13 -71.03
C THR A 200 10.28 -30.45 -70.23
N SER A 201 10.57 -29.67 -69.18
CA SER A 201 11.63 -29.91 -68.20
C SER A 201 11.16 -30.79 -67.04
N GLN A 202 12.10 -31.38 -66.27
CA GLN A 202 11.77 -32.19 -65.09
C GLN A 202 11.12 -31.35 -63.99
N LEU A 203 10.31 -31.96 -63.13
CA LEU A 203 9.83 -31.31 -61.90
C LEU A 203 10.98 -31.15 -60.89
N ASN A 204 10.90 -30.12 -60.05
CA ASN A 204 11.90 -29.92 -59.01
C ASN A 204 11.85 -31.08 -57.99
N ALA A 205 13.03 -31.54 -57.57
CA ALA A 205 13.14 -32.51 -56.49
C ALA A 205 12.54 -31.93 -55.20
N ILE A 206 11.77 -32.73 -54.47
CA ILE A 206 11.12 -32.30 -53.22
C ILE A 206 12.04 -32.70 -52.07
N SER A 207 12.51 -31.76 -51.26
CA SER A 207 13.22 -32.11 -50.03
C SER A 207 12.24 -32.66 -49.00
N ILE A 208 12.58 -33.79 -48.38
CA ILE A 208 11.81 -34.33 -47.27
C ILE A 208 12.41 -33.77 -45.99
N ASP A 209 11.74 -32.76 -45.44
CA ASP A 209 12.28 -31.95 -44.34
C ASP A 209 11.67 -32.35 -42.99
N THR A 210 12.49 -32.21 -41.93
CA THR A 210 12.04 -32.41 -40.54
C THR A 210 11.45 -31.10 -39.99
N LEU A 211 10.18 -31.15 -39.59
CA LEU A 211 9.47 -30.01 -39.00
C LEU A 211 9.23 -30.23 -37.50
N VAL A 212 9.64 -29.28 -36.68
CA VAL A 212 9.46 -29.33 -35.21
C VAL A 212 8.58 -28.18 -34.69
N SER A 213 7.93 -28.41 -33.56
CA SER A 213 7.20 -27.34 -32.85
C SER A 213 8.17 -26.27 -32.36
N ARG A 214 7.73 -25.00 -32.32
CA ARG A 214 8.53 -23.88 -31.81
C ARG A 214 8.89 -23.99 -30.34
N ASP A 215 8.10 -24.75 -29.58
CA ASP A 215 8.31 -24.94 -28.14
C ASP A 215 9.26 -26.10 -27.84
N LEU A 216 9.57 -26.95 -28.85
CA LEU A 216 10.42 -28.13 -28.68
C LEU A 216 11.84 -27.79 -28.15
N PRO A 217 12.51 -26.72 -28.59
CA PRO A 217 13.82 -26.33 -28.04
C PRO A 217 13.78 -26.05 -26.53
N VAL A 218 12.63 -25.61 -26.00
CA VAL A 218 12.45 -25.28 -24.59
C VAL A 218 11.99 -26.52 -23.80
N LEU A 219 11.03 -27.27 -24.34
CA LEU A 219 10.42 -28.41 -23.65
C LEU A 219 11.28 -29.67 -23.69
N ALA A 220 11.99 -29.91 -24.81
CA ALA A 220 12.78 -31.12 -25.03
C ALA A 220 14.01 -30.85 -25.95
N PRO A 221 15.01 -30.08 -25.48
CA PRO A 221 16.16 -29.65 -26.28
C PRO A 221 17.02 -30.80 -26.82
N MET A 222 17.09 -31.93 -26.12
CA MET A 222 17.79 -33.12 -26.64
C MET A 222 17.05 -33.72 -27.85
N VAL A 223 15.72 -33.71 -27.86
CA VAL A 223 14.90 -34.17 -28.98
C VAL A 223 14.99 -33.18 -30.14
N ASP A 224 15.02 -31.89 -29.83
CA ASP A 224 15.24 -30.82 -30.81
C ASP A 224 16.59 -30.99 -31.54
N ARG A 225 17.68 -31.21 -30.80
CA ARG A 225 19.00 -31.49 -31.41
C ARG A 225 19.08 -32.84 -32.12
N PHE A 226 18.35 -33.86 -31.64
CA PHE A 226 18.23 -35.12 -32.37
C PHE A 226 17.59 -34.90 -33.75
N ALA A 227 16.56 -34.04 -33.82
CA ALA A 227 15.91 -33.68 -35.08
C ALA A 227 16.83 -32.94 -36.06
N ASP A 228 17.79 -32.15 -35.55
CA ASP A 228 18.82 -31.49 -36.38
C ASP A 228 19.80 -32.49 -37.03
N ASN A 229 20.05 -33.62 -36.37
CA ASN A 229 21.01 -34.62 -36.82
C ASN A 229 20.38 -35.81 -37.55
N LEU A 230 19.05 -35.85 -37.68
CA LEU A 230 18.32 -36.97 -38.27
C LEU A 230 18.58 -37.07 -39.78
N GLU A 231 19.29 -38.13 -40.20
CA GLU A 231 19.66 -38.33 -41.59
C GLU A 231 19.56 -39.82 -42.00
N ILE A 232 18.68 -40.12 -42.96
CA ILE A 232 18.46 -41.44 -43.55
C ILE A 232 18.74 -41.35 -45.05
N SER A 233 19.61 -42.21 -45.59
CA SER A 233 19.86 -42.22 -47.03
C SER A 233 18.69 -42.81 -47.82
N GLN A 234 18.53 -42.42 -49.09
CA GLN A 234 17.49 -42.97 -49.99
C GLN A 234 17.53 -44.51 -50.03
N ALA A 235 18.72 -45.11 -50.12
CA ALA A 235 18.89 -46.56 -50.15
C ALA A 235 18.40 -47.26 -48.86
N GLN A 236 18.58 -46.61 -47.70
CA GLN A 236 18.07 -47.13 -46.42
C GLN A 236 16.55 -47.02 -46.35
N MET A 237 15.98 -45.92 -46.83
CA MET A 237 14.52 -45.74 -46.89
C MET A 237 13.88 -46.76 -47.82
N ASP A 238 14.43 -46.95 -49.02
CA ASP A 238 13.94 -47.95 -49.98
C ASP A 238 14.05 -49.38 -49.42
N ALA A 239 15.13 -49.70 -48.69
CA ALA A 239 15.28 -51.00 -48.04
C ALA A 239 14.22 -51.25 -46.95
N LEU A 240 13.91 -50.24 -46.13
CA LEU A 240 12.86 -50.30 -45.11
C LEU A 240 11.47 -50.52 -45.73
N LEU A 241 11.15 -49.75 -46.78
CA LEU A 241 9.89 -49.85 -47.51
C LEU A 241 9.74 -51.23 -48.19
N LEU A 242 10.81 -51.74 -48.79
CA LEU A 242 10.82 -53.04 -49.44
C LEU A 242 10.72 -54.20 -48.43
N GLU A 243 11.39 -54.11 -47.27
CA GLU A 243 11.26 -55.10 -46.20
C GLU A 243 9.81 -55.18 -45.69
N GLN A 244 9.17 -54.04 -45.45
CA GLN A 244 7.78 -54.00 -44.99
C GLN A 244 6.84 -54.64 -46.02
N LYS A 245 7.03 -54.34 -47.31
CA LYS A 245 6.25 -54.93 -48.39
C LYS A 245 6.41 -56.45 -48.47
N ASN A 246 7.66 -56.93 -48.38
CA ASN A 246 7.97 -58.36 -48.53
C ASN A 246 7.52 -59.21 -47.34
N THR A 247 7.59 -58.66 -46.12
CA THR A 247 7.25 -59.38 -44.89
C THR A 247 5.78 -59.25 -44.53
N GLY A 248 5.13 -58.14 -44.89
CA GLY A 248 3.80 -57.79 -44.39
C GLY A 248 3.78 -57.42 -42.91
N ASP A 249 4.94 -57.24 -42.27
CA ASP A 249 5.06 -56.85 -40.86
C ASP A 249 4.59 -55.40 -40.65
N SER A 250 4.37 -55.05 -39.38
CA SER A 250 4.11 -53.67 -38.98
C SER A 250 5.36 -52.80 -39.13
N TRP A 251 5.15 -51.51 -39.38
CA TRP A 251 6.24 -50.53 -39.52
C TRP A 251 7.15 -50.47 -38.28
N GLU A 252 6.60 -50.70 -37.09
CA GLU A 252 7.35 -50.73 -35.84
C GLU A 252 8.35 -51.89 -35.80
N ASN A 253 7.96 -53.09 -36.24
CA ASN A 253 8.84 -54.25 -36.24
C ASN A 253 9.99 -54.10 -37.24
N VAL A 254 9.68 -53.62 -38.45
CA VAL A 254 10.66 -53.34 -39.50
C VAL A 254 11.65 -52.26 -39.01
N THR A 255 11.13 -51.17 -38.45
CA THR A 255 11.97 -50.07 -37.91
C THR A 255 12.83 -50.56 -36.75
N CYS A 256 12.29 -51.39 -35.84
CA CYS A 256 13.04 -51.95 -34.72
C CYS A 256 14.24 -52.78 -35.20
N ARG A 257 14.03 -53.67 -36.18
CA ARG A 257 15.12 -54.45 -36.79
C ARG A 257 16.17 -53.55 -37.43
N TRP A 258 15.73 -52.51 -38.15
CA TRP A 258 16.64 -51.55 -38.76
C TRP A 258 17.46 -50.79 -37.72
N VAL A 259 16.84 -50.29 -36.64
CA VAL A 259 17.52 -49.61 -35.53
C VAL A 259 18.56 -50.54 -34.90
N LEU A 260 18.21 -51.80 -34.61
CA LEU A 260 19.16 -52.76 -34.05
C LEU A 260 20.36 -53.04 -34.98
N ALA A 261 20.12 -53.10 -36.30
CA ALA A 261 21.16 -53.37 -37.29
C ALA A 261 22.05 -52.14 -37.62
N ASN A 262 21.53 -50.92 -37.46
CA ASN A 262 22.17 -49.68 -37.95
C ASN A 262 22.65 -48.74 -36.83
N ARG A 263 23.14 -49.31 -35.71
CA ARG A 263 23.63 -48.52 -34.56
C ARG A 263 24.60 -47.41 -34.92
N ALA A 264 25.61 -47.71 -35.73
CA ALA A 264 26.62 -46.72 -36.13
C ALA A 264 26.05 -45.51 -36.91
N THR A 265 24.87 -45.65 -37.49
CA THR A 265 24.17 -44.58 -38.20
C THR A 265 23.45 -43.68 -37.20
N TRP A 266 22.53 -44.24 -36.40
CA TRP A 266 21.68 -43.42 -35.53
C TRP A 266 22.36 -42.95 -34.25
N GLU A 267 23.46 -43.58 -33.82
CA GLU A 267 24.23 -43.14 -32.65
C GLU A 267 24.84 -41.75 -32.88
N LYS A 268 25.09 -41.37 -34.14
CA LYS A 268 25.51 -40.00 -34.52
C LYS A 268 24.38 -38.97 -34.41
N TRP A 269 23.12 -39.41 -34.43
CA TRP A 269 21.97 -38.51 -34.30
C TRP A 269 21.77 -38.06 -32.86
N ILE A 270 22.27 -38.84 -31.89
CA ILE A 270 22.14 -38.55 -30.46
C ILE A 270 23.14 -37.44 -30.09
N PRO A 271 22.67 -36.28 -29.59
CA PRO A 271 23.56 -35.18 -29.21
C PRO A 271 24.41 -35.53 -27.97
N ASP A 272 25.59 -34.90 -27.86
CA ASP A 272 26.48 -34.99 -26.71
C ASP A 272 25.75 -34.56 -25.41
N GLN A 273 25.80 -35.41 -24.37
CA GLN A 273 25.15 -35.17 -23.07
C GLN A 273 25.70 -33.95 -22.33
N SER A 274 26.89 -33.48 -22.70
CA SER A 274 27.53 -32.31 -22.12
C SER A 274 27.16 -31.00 -22.86
N ALA A 275 26.38 -31.07 -23.94
CA ALA A 275 25.91 -29.89 -24.66
C ALA A 275 24.66 -29.33 -23.96
N CYS A 276 24.87 -28.44 -23.00
CA CYS A 276 23.78 -27.82 -22.24
C CYS A 276 23.06 -26.76 -23.07
N PHE A 277 21.93 -26.30 -22.54
CA PHE A 277 20.97 -25.41 -23.20
C PHE A 277 20.53 -24.30 -22.23
N PRO A 278 19.89 -23.22 -22.72
CA PRO A 278 19.52 -22.08 -21.89
C PRO A 278 18.75 -22.50 -20.62
N GLY A 279 19.21 -22.03 -19.47
CA GLY A 279 18.65 -22.36 -18.15
C GLY A 279 19.32 -23.55 -17.47
N PHE A 280 20.15 -24.31 -18.20
CA PHE A 280 20.89 -25.44 -17.67
C PHE A 280 22.39 -25.13 -17.75
N GLY A 281 23.16 -25.78 -16.88
CA GLY A 281 24.61 -25.67 -16.86
C GLY A 281 25.29 -27.03 -16.76
N LEU A 282 26.58 -27.06 -17.10
CA LEU A 282 27.43 -28.22 -16.91
C LEU A 282 27.44 -28.64 -15.44
N TYR A 283 27.07 -29.89 -15.18
CA TYR A 283 27.02 -30.49 -13.86
C TYR A 283 27.81 -31.79 -13.86
N ASP A 284 28.80 -31.87 -12.98
CA ASP A 284 29.60 -33.07 -12.79
C ASP A 284 28.88 -34.01 -11.81
N THR A 285 28.54 -35.21 -12.28
CA THR A 285 27.79 -36.19 -11.48
C THR A 285 28.61 -36.84 -10.36
N VAL A 286 29.95 -36.84 -10.49
CA VAL A 286 30.90 -37.40 -9.52
C VAL A 286 31.17 -36.39 -8.41
N VAL A 287 31.49 -35.15 -8.77
CA VAL A 287 31.77 -34.04 -7.83
C VAL A 287 30.48 -33.50 -7.22
N LYS A 288 29.34 -33.69 -7.89
CA LYS A 288 28.02 -33.18 -7.51
C LYS A 288 27.98 -31.65 -7.41
N ASP A 289 28.65 -30.98 -8.34
CA ASP A 289 28.68 -29.52 -8.41
C ASP A 289 28.65 -29.06 -9.87
N PHE A 290 28.27 -27.80 -10.06
CA PHE A 290 28.35 -27.12 -11.34
C PHE A 290 29.79 -26.77 -11.66
N VAL A 291 30.17 -26.93 -12.92
CA VAL A 291 31.52 -26.66 -13.40
C VAL A 291 31.51 -25.53 -14.41
N GLU A 292 32.52 -24.66 -14.34
CA GLU A 292 32.65 -23.50 -15.22
C GLU A 292 33.31 -23.85 -16.56
N MET A 293 34.02 -24.98 -16.65
CA MET A 293 34.69 -25.47 -17.87
C MET A 293 34.72 -26.99 -17.90
N ARG A 294 34.67 -27.60 -19.11
CA ARG A 294 34.73 -29.06 -19.28
C ARG A 294 36.08 -29.67 -18.89
N GLU A 295 37.18 -28.93 -19.03
CA GLU A 295 38.54 -29.40 -18.67
C GLU A 295 38.70 -29.73 -17.19
N ASN A 296 37.91 -29.08 -16.33
CA ASN A 296 37.96 -29.27 -14.87
C ASN A 296 36.99 -30.34 -14.37
N ALA A 297 36.21 -30.96 -15.26
CA ALA A 297 35.21 -31.94 -14.92
C ALA A 297 35.72 -33.37 -15.16
N THR A 298 35.17 -34.33 -14.42
CA THR A 298 35.33 -35.74 -14.73
C THR A 298 34.64 -36.06 -16.07
N ASN A 299 35.01 -37.17 -16.73
CA ASN A 299 34.38 -37.62 -17.99
C ASN A 299 32.88 -37.98 -17.88
N GLN A 300 32.17 -37.60 -16.81
CA GLN A 300 30.75 -37.86 -16.57
C GLN A 300 29.95 -36.56 -16.32
N ILE A 301 29.94 -35.70 -17.34
CA ILE A 301 29.22 -34.42 -17.34
C ILE A 301 27.79 -34.62 -17.83
N THR A 302 26.84 -33.99 -17.13
CA THR A 302 25.43 -33.91 -17.53
C THR A 302 24.94 -32.46 -17.41
N CYS A 303 23.77 -32.16 -17.96
CA CYS A 303 23.17 -30.83 -17.83
C CYS A 303 22.11 -30.83 -16.74
N GLN A 304 22.25 -29.94 -15.75
CA GLN A 304 21.24 -29.70 -14.71
C GLN A 304 20.78 -28.25 -14.72
N ALA A 305 19.56 -28.02 -14.22
CA ALA A 305 18.98 -26.68 -14.14
C ALA A 305 19.79 -25.81 -13.17
N CYS A 306 20.12 -24.59 -13.59
CA CYS A 306 20.86 -23.67 -12.73
C CYS A 306 20.08 -23.37 -11.45
N PRO A 307 20.69 -23.47 -10.26
CA PRO A 307 20.01 -23.22 -9.00
C PRO A 307 19.66 -21.73 -8.83
N PRO A 308 18.69 -21.38 -7.96
CA PRO A 308 18.43 -20.00 -7.57
C PRO A 308 19.71 -19.27 -7.12
N GLY A 309 19.78 -17.97 -7.41
CA GLY A 309 20.98 -17.15 -7.22
C GLY A 309 22.04 -17.32 -8.32
N THR A 310 21.79 -18.14 -9.34
CA THR A 310 22.64 -18.27 -10.53
C THR A 310 21.83 -18.09 -11.81
N PHE A 311 22.52 -17.77 -12.91
CA PHE A 311 21.93 -17.71 -14.24
C PHE A 311 22.77 -18.51 -15.25
N SER A 312 22.11 -19.00 -16.28
CA SER A 312 22.71 -19.78 -17.35
C SER A 312 23.38 -18.84 -18.37
N GLN A 313 24.70 -18.91 -18.47
CA GLN A 313 25.51 -18.16 -19.40
C GLN A 313 26.02 -19.08 -20.52
N LYS A 314 25.99 -18.58 -21.76
CA LYS A 314 26.56 -19.27 -22.92
C LYS A 314 28.09 -19.33 -22.80
N LEU A 315 28.66 -20.53 -22.95
CA LEU A 315 30.09 -20.80 -23.00
C LEU A 315 30.45 -21.34 -24.39
N GLU A 316 31.41 -20.71 -25.06
CA GLU A 316 32.04 -21.23 -26.26
C GLU A 316 33.20 -22.13 -25.85
N ASP A 317 33.10 -23.41 -26.16
CA ASP A 317 34.05 -24.44 -25.73
C ASP A 317 34.89 -24.94 -26.92
N SER A 318 36.20 -25.07 -26.70
CA SER A 318 37.13 -25.69 -27.64
C SER A 318 37.03 -27.22 -27.70
N ILE A 319 36.28 -27.86 -26.80
CA ILE A 319 36.11 -29.32 -26.69
C ILE A 319 34.63 -29.72 -26.89
N GLY A 320 34.28 -30.30 -28.04
CA GLY A 320 32.94 -30.83 -28.34
C GLY A 320 32.15 -30.03 -29.37
N THR A 321 30.83 -29.86 -29.18
CA THR A 321 29.89 -29.20 -30.13
C THR A 321 30.02 -27.67 -30.21
N GLY A 322 31.13 -27.08 -29.77
CA GLY A 322 31.45 -25.65 -29.85
C GLY A 322 30.67 -24.72 -28.90
N GLU A 323 29.43 -25.08 -28.54
CA GLU A 323 28.55 -24.25 -27.69
C GLU A 323 27.90 -25.06 -26.56
N THR A 324 28.05 -24.59 -25.32
CA THR A 324 27.39 -25.12 -24.13
C THR A 324 26.98 -23.99 -23.17
N TYR A 325 26.43 -24.31 -22.01
CA TYR A 325 25.98 -23.35 -21.00
C TYR A 325 26.53 -23.71 -19.62
N ILE A 326 26.80 -22.70 -18.80
CA ILE A 326 27.28 -22.81 -17.42
C ILE A 326 26.44 -21.98 -16.47
N CYS A 327 26.42 -22.34 -15.18
CA CYS A 327 25.68 -21.58 -14.17
C CYS A 327 26.60 -20.60 -13.45
N VAL A 328 26.38 -19.31 -13.68
CA VAL A 328 27.18 -18.22 -13.11
C VAL A 328 26.41 -17.57 -11.96
N PRO A 329 27.06 -17.30 -10.81
CA PRO A 329 26.40 -16.61 -9.71
C PRO A 329 25.96 -15.19 -10.08
N CYS A 330 24.80 -14.78 -9.58
CA CYS A 330 24.40 -13.38 -9.66
C CYS A 330 25.41 -12.50 -8.92
N GLY A 331 25.88 -11.45 -9.61
CA GLY A 331 26.81 -10.48 -9.04
C GLY A 331 26.12 -9.49 -8.11
N LEU A 332 26.93 -8.64 -7.47
CA LEU A 332 26.46 -7.58 -6.59
C LEU A 332 25.39 -6.69 -7.26
N GLY A 333 24.43 -6.21 -6.48
CA GLY A 333 23.31 -5.41 -6.97
C GLY A 333 22.25 -6.19 -7.76
N THR A 334 22.40 -7.50 -7.93
CA THR A 334 21.44 -8.36 -8.64
C THR A 334 21.01 -9.55 -7.81
N SER A 335 19.83 -10.11 -8.11
CA SER A 335 19.33 -11.34 -7.48
C SER A 335 18.57 -12.20 -8.48
N GLN A 336 18.35 -13.47 -8.14
CA GLN A 336 17.50 -14.33 -8.95
C GLN A 336 16.83 -15.41 -8.09
N PRO A 337 15.53 -15.29 -7.75
CA PRO A 337 14.83 -16.26 -6.92
C PRO A 337 14.49 -17.56 -7.65
N SER A 338 14.40 -17.55 -8.99
CA SER A 338 14.01 -18.73 -9.77
C SER A 338 15.22 -19.51 -10.28
N GLY A 339 15.13 -20.85 -10.23
CA GLY A 339 16.07 -21.71 -10.94
C GLY A 339 15.90 -21.63 -12.46
N ALA A 340 16.89 -22.10 -13.20
CA ALA A 340 16.95 -22.08 -14.66
C ALA A 340 16.84 -20.69 -15.31
N ALA A 341 17.24 -19.63 -14.61
CA ALA A 341 17.21 -18.28 -15.12
C ALA A 341 18.24 -18.03 -16.23
N LEU A 342 17.93 -17.11 -17.14
CA LEU A 342 18.82 -16.68 -18.23
C LEU A 342 19.57 -15.37 -17.94
N SER A 343 19.13 -14.63 -16.92
CA SER A 343 19.77 -13.41 -16.44
C SER A 343 19.41 -13.17 -14.97
N CYS A 344 20.24 -12.40 -14.27
CA CYS A 344 19.91 -11.91 -12.94
C CYS A 344 19.16 -10.58 -13.03
N THR A 345 18.20 -10.36 -12.14
CA THR A 345 17.45 -9.11 -12.11
C THR A 345 18.14 -8.10 -11.19
N PRO A 346 18.30 -6.83 -11.61
CA PRO A 346 18.83 -5.80 -10.74
C PRO A 346 17.88 -5.56 -9.56
N CYS A 347 18.44 -5.24 -8.40
CA CYS A 347 17.65 -4.81 -7.25
C CYS A 347 16.91 -3.52 -7.57
N LYS A 348 15.59 -3.54 -7.40
CA LYS A 348 14.75 -2.37 -7.60
C LYS A 348 15.07 -1.29 -6.55
N VAL A 349 14.66 -0.05 -6.83
CA VAL A 349 14.70 1.06 -5.86
C VAL A 349 14.15 0.64 -4.49
N GLY A 350 14.76 1.14 -3.42
CA GLY A 350 14.52 0.69 -2.04
C GLY A 350 15.17 -0.66 -1.68
N GLY A 351 15.87 -1.30 -2.60
CA GLY A 351 16.59 -2.55 -2.39
C GLY A 351 18.06 -2.45 -2.77
N TYR A 352 18.89 -3.28 -2.14
CA TYR A 352 20.31 -3.43 -2.44
C TYR A 352 20.74 -4.90 -2.32
N GLN A 353 21.89 -5.24 -2.90
CA GLN A 353 22.51 -6.53 -2.68
C GLN A 353 24.04 -6.44 -2.67
N ASP A 354 24.64 -6.81 -1.55
CA ASP A 354 26.07 -6.78 -1.25
C ASP A 354 26.73 -8.17 -1.28
N GLU A 355 25.97 -9.23 -1.54
CA GLU A 355 26.47 -10.61 -1.64
C GLU A 355 26.26 -11.22 -3.04
N ASN A 356 27.22 -12.05 -3.47
CA ASN A 356 27.07 -12.85 -4.67
C ASN A 356 26.14 -14.05 -4.43
N ARG A 357 25.57 -14.59 -5.51
CA ARG A 357 24.69 -15.78 -5.50
C ARG A 357 23.40 -15.56 -4.69
N SER A 358 22.89 -14.33 -4.69
CA SER A 358 21.69 -14.00 -3.93
C SER A 358 20.39 -14.35 -4.65
N THR A 359 19.43 -14.90 -3.90
CA THR A 359 18.07 -15.18 -4.38
C THR A 359 17.12 -14.02 -4.20
N GLU A 360 17.43 -13.05 -3.34
CA GLU A 360 16.55 -11.92 -3.01
C GLU A 360 17.35 -10.66 -2.68
N CYS A 361 16.84 -9.49 -3.09
CA CYS A 361 17.43 -8.21 -2.71
C CYS A 361 17.09 -7.83 -1.26
N LYS A 362 18.09 -7.36 -0.51
CA LYS A 362 17.90 -6.82 0.84
C LYS A 362 17.17 -5.48 0.73
N ARG A 363 16.21 -5.21 1.62
CA ARG A 363 15.55 -3.90 1.70
C ARG A 363 16.45 -2.90 2.42
N CYS A 364 16.43 -1.64 2.01
CA CYS A 364 17.18 -0.61 2.71
C CYS A 364 16.76 -0.55 4.19
N PRO A 365 17.71 -0.64 5.14
CA PRO A 365 17.39 -0.52 6.56
C PRO A 365 16.88 0.88 6.89
N PHE A 366 16.30 1.02 8.09
CA PHE A 366 15.96 2.33 8.65
C PHE A 366 17.15 3.29 8.54
N ARG A 367 16.87 4.58 8.33
CA ARG A 367 17.85 5.67 8.18
C ARG A 367 18.56 5.71 6.82
N THR A 368 18.16 4.85 5.88
CA THR A 368 18.75 4.77 4.54
C THR A 368 17.69 4.64 3.46
N TYR A 369 18.00 5.13 2.27
CA TYR A 369 17.14 5.05 1.08
C TYR A 369 17.96 4.65 -0.14
N GLN A 370 17.30 4.20 -1.21
CA GLN A 370 17.94 3.95 -2.49
C GLN A 370 17.00 4.28 -3.66
N ASP A 371 17.38 5.28 -4.43
CA ASP A 371 16.66 5.84 -5.57
C ASP A 371 17.13 5.28 -6.92
N GLU A 372 18.23 4.51 -6.95
CA GLU A 372 18.80 3.89 -8.14
C GLU A 372 18.67 2.36 -8.12
N GLU A 373 18.48 1.74 -9.29
CA GLU A 373 18.44 0.28 -9.43
C GLU A 373 19.86 -0.33 -9.45
N GLY A 374 19.97 -1.60 -9.05
CA GLY A 374 21.21 -2.37 -9.19
C GLY A 374 22.29 -2.04 -8.15
N GLN A 375 21.92 -1.47 -7.02
CA GLN A 375 22.88 -0.92 -6.06
C GLN A 375 23.35 -1.93 -5.02
N VAL A 376 24.59 -1.75 -4.55
CA VAL A 376 25.24 -2.64 -3.58
C VAL A 376 25.10 -2.16 -2.13
N ALA A 377 24.62 -0.94 -1.93
CA ALA A 377 24.37 -0.34 -0.63
C ALA A 377 23.29 0.75 -0.74
N CYS A 378 22.71 1.15 0.40
CA CYS A 378 21.73 2.25 0.46
C CYS A 378 22.42 3.57 0.86
N LYS A 379 21.90 4.68 0.33
CA LYS A 379 22.32 6.05 0.67
C LYS A 379 21.79 6.41 2.07
N SER A 380 22.58 7.10 2.89
CA SER A 380 22.15 7.51 4.24
C SER A 380 21.29 8.78 4.19
N CYS A 381 20.28 8.86 5.05
CA CYS A 381 19.52 10.09 5.25
C CYS A 381 20.40 11.21 5.83
N PRO A 382 20.16 12.49 5.46
CA PRO A 382 20.89 13.63 6.01
C PRO A 382 20.60 13.82 7.51
N ALA A 383 21.63 14.20 8.28
CA ALA A 383 21.56 14.48 9.72
C ALA A 383 21.10 13.28 10.61
N SER A 384 20.37 13.57 11.70
CA SER A 384 19.79 12.58 12.62
C SER A 384 18.37 12.16 12.25
N THR A 385 17.99 12.30 10.97
CA THR A 385 16.68 11.92 10.45
C THR A 385 16.58 10.41 10.23
N ASN A 386 15.35 9.91 10.11
CA ASN A 386 15.04 8.50 9.91
C ASN A 386 13.98 8.31 8.81
N THR A 387 13.87 7.09 8.31
CA THR A 387 12.87 6.71 7.30
C THR A 387 11.64 6.08 7.94
N LEU A 388 10.47 6.23 7.29
CA LEU A 388 9.20 5.65 7.75
C LEU A 388 9.18 4.11 7.83
N GLY A 389 10.04 3.46 7.05
CA GLY A 389 10.04 2.02 6.92
C GLY A 389 11.28 1.48 6.23
N LEU A 390 11.33 0.15 6.12
CA LEU A 390 12.35 -0.54 5.34
C LEU A 390 12.09 -0.32 3.84
N GLY A 391 13.16 -0.08 3.09
CA GLY A 391 13.13 0.02 1.63
C GLY A 391 12.66 1.36 1.10
N SER A 392 12.99 2.47 1.79
CA SER A 392 12.75 3.82 1.30
C SER A 392 13.42 4.06 -0.05
N ILE A 393 12.73 4.79 -0.92
CA ILE A 393 13.09 4.94 -2.34
C ILE A 393 13.60 6.35 -2.65
N ALA A 394 13.38 7.32 -1.77
CA ALA A 394 13.70 8.72 -2.03
C ALA A 394 14.29 9.43 -0.80
N PRO A 395 15.09 10.50 -0.99
CA PRO A 395 15.56 11.35 0.10
C PRO A 395 14.41 12.07 0.84
N SER A 396 13.28 12.30 0.16
CA SER A 396 12.07 12.85 0.77
C SER A 396 11.41 11.93 1.80
N ASP A 397 11.79 10.64 1.84
CA ASP A 397 11.28 9.69 2.83
C ASP A 397 11.99 9.83 4.19
N CYS A 398 13.00 10.69 4.28
CA CYS A 398 13.74 11.00 5.50
C CYS A 398 13.08 12.16 6.26
N GLY A 399 12.97 12.08 7.59
CA GLY A 399 12.58 13.20 8.43
C GLY A 399 12.71 12.94 9.93
N CYS A 400 12.13 13.81 10.75
CA CYS A 400 12.29 13.74 12.21
C CYS A 400 11.62 12.50 12.83
N LEU A 401 12.15 12.05 13.96
CA LEU A 401 11.63 10.90 14.70
C LEU A 401 10.28 11.24 15.36
N GLU A 402 9.60 10.20 15.89
CA GLU A 402 8.47 10.41 16.80
C GLU A 402 8.90 11.29 17.99
N ASP A 403 7.97 12.11 18.48
CA ASP A 403 8.19 13.14 19.50
C ASP A 403 9.16 14.26 19.08
N GLN A 404 9.48 14.38 17.80
CA GLN A 404 10.26 15.49 17.23
C GLN A 404 9.52 16.17 16.09
N ILE A 405 9.72 17.47 15.95
CA ILE A 405 9.18 18.29 14.87
C ILE A 405 10.31 19.03 14.17
N ASP A 406 10.25 19.09 12.85
CA ASP A 406 11.15 19.88 12.04
C ASP A 406 10.76 21.36 12.13
N MET A 407 11.69 22.17 12.62
CA MET A 407 11.52 23.61 12.82
C MET A 407 11.97 24.43 11.60
N ASP A 408 12.79 23.86 10.72
CA ASP A 408 13.19 24.56 9.50
C ASP A 408 12.11 24.40 8.42
N ARG A 409 11.88 25.46 7.65
CA ARG A 409 10.96 25.45 6.50
C ARG A 409 11.69 25.04 5.20
N SER A 410 12.90 24.49 5.33
CA SER A 410 13.82 24.15 4.25
C SER A 410 14.25 22.68 4.35
N ASP A 411 15.01 22.18 3.36
CA ASP A 411 15.52 20.79 3.34
C ASP A 411 16.64 20.54 4.39
N ASN A 412 17.05 21.57 5.16
CA ASN A 412 17.94 21.41 6.31
C ASN A 412 17.13 21.06 7.56
N PHE A 413 16.86 19.77 7.77
CA PHE A 413 16.12 19.30 8.95
C PHE A 413 16.69 19.83 10.28
N GLU A 414 15.87 20.56 11.04
CA GLU A 414 16.15 21.01 12.40
C GLU A 414 15.14 20.35 13.36
N CYS A 415 15.40 19.09 13.70
CA CYS A 415 14.53 18.30 14.56
C CYS A 415 14.63 18.71 16.03
N VAL A 416 13.57 19.30 16.57
CA VAL A 416 13.44 19.68 17.99
C VAL A 416 12.42 18.77 18.68
N ALA A 417 12.67 18.41 19.94
CA ALA A 417 11.74 17.61 20.73
C ALA A 417 10.43 18.39 20.99
N CYS A 418 9.29 17.72 20.80
CA CYS A 418 7.99 18.30 21.07
C CYS A 418 7.75 18.47 22.58
N MET A 419 7.18 19.61 22.97
CA MET A 419 6.85 19.89 24.36
C MET A 419 5.63 19.07 24.82
N GLU A 420 5.50 18.90 26.14
CA GLU A 420 4.32 18.27 26.75
C GLU A 420 3.04 18.97 26.29
N GLY A 421 2.05 18.19 25.82
CA GLY A 421 0.78 18.70 25.30
C GLY A 421 0.73 18.84 23.77
N MET A 422 1.81 18.48 23.07
CA MET A 422 1.82 18.29 21.62
C MET A 422 1.97 16.82 21.27
N LYS A 423 1.29 16.39 20.20
CA LYS A 423 1.48 15.09 19.58
C LYS A 423 2.22 15.28 18.26
N CYS A 424 3.42 14.74 18.17
CA CYS A 424 4.27 14.81 16.98
C CYS A 424 4.58 13.41 16.47
N PRO A 425 3.81 12.92 15.48
CA PRO A 425 4.15 11.70 14.75
C PRO A 425 5.52 11.80 14.06
N ALA A 426 6.07 10.68 13.59
CA ALA A 426 7.26 10.70 12.74
C ALA A 426 7.05 11.59 11.49
N LEU A 427 8.11 12.22 11.01
CA LEU A 427 8.09 13.20 9.92
C LEU A 427 7.26 14.47 10.17
N SER A 428 6.97 14.81 11.43
CA SER A 428 6.23 16.05 11.73
C SER A 428 7.01 17.28 11.27
N GLN A 429 6.34 18.17 10.55
CA GLN A 429 6.87 19.47 10.14
C GLN A 429 6.06 20.61 10.76
N LEU A 430 6.71 21.75 11.01
CA LEU A 430 6.06 22.95 11.54
C LEU A 430 4.90 23.43 10.65
N VAL A 431 5.06 23.33 9.33
CA VAL A 431 4.04 23.71 8.35
C VAL A 431 2.78 22.85 8.47
N ASP A 432 2.94 21.55 8.75
CA ASP A 432 1.83 20.62 8.93
C ASP A 432 1.05 20.92 10.22
N LEU A 433 1.74 21.38 11.27
CA LEU A 433 1.11 21.82 12.53
C LEU A 433 0.31 23.12 12.35
N GLU A 434 0.84 24.08 11.60
CA GLU A 434 0.18 25.36 11.31
C GLU A 434 -1.08 25.15 10.44
N ASN A 435 -0.99 24.28 9.43
CA ASN A 435 -2.10 24.01 8.50
C ASN A 435 -3.11 23.00 9.06
N GLY A 436 -2.69 22.14 9.99
CA GLY A 436 -3.51 21.05 10.53
C GLY A 436 -3.68 19.87 9.57
N THR A 437 -2.84 19.77 8.54
CA THR A 437 -2.83 18.67 7.57
C THR A 437 -1.40 18.38 7.13
N SER A 438 -1.06 17.10 6.97
CA SER A 438 0.22 16.65 6.41
C SER A 438 0.04 16.04 5.02
N ALA A 439 1.01 16.24 4.12
CA ALA A 439 1.07 15.59 2.81
C ALA A 439 1.14 14.06 2.91
N ASN A 440 1.67 13.55 4.03
CA ASN A 440 1.81 12.11 4.30
C ASN A 440 0.51 11.49 4.85
N GLY A 441 -0.53 12.29 5.11
CA GLY A 441 -1.84 11.88 5.61
C GLY A 441 -2.05 12.17 7.11
N GLU A 442 -3.27 11.95 7.59
CA GLU A 442 -3.70 12.32 8.96
C GLU A 442 -2.88 11.67 10.08
N LEU A 443 -2.32 10.49 9.85
CA LEU A 443 -1.51 9.77 10.85
C LEU A 443 -0.19 10.50 11.16
N PHE A 444 0.29 11.31 10.22
CA PHE A 444 1.55 12.06 10.31
C PHE A 444 1.34 13.53 10.65
N THR A 445 0.08 13.98 10.82
CA THR A 445 -0.23 15.36 11.14
C THR A 445 0.06 15.64 12.62
N PRO A 446 0.99 16.56 12.95
CA PRO A 446 1.19 17.02 14.31
C PRO A 446 0.01 17.87 14.79
N MET A 447 -0.35 17.73 16.07
CA MET A 447 -1.47 18.46 16.66
C MET A 447 -1.27 18.76 18.15
N ILE A 448 -1.92 19.82 18.62
CA ILE A 448 -1.98 20.16 20.04
C ILE A 448 -3.03 19.27 20.70
N MET A 449 -2.68 18.66 21.83
CA MET A 449 -3.59 17.81 22.60
C MET A 449 -4.68 18.62 23.30
N GLU A 450 -5.83 18.00 23.54
CA GLU A 450 -6.89 18.59 24.37
C GLU A 450 -6.36 19.00 25.75
N GLY A 451 -6.83 20.15 26.26
CA GLY A 451 -6.35 20.74 27.51
C GLY A 451 -5.11 21.63 27.36
N PHE A 452 -4.54 21.74 26.16
CA PHE A 452 -3.38 22.58 25.87
C PHE A 452 -3.67 23.59 24.74
N TYR A 453 -2.89 24.68 24.73
CA TYR A 453 -3.02 25.79 23.79
C TYR A 453 -1.65 26.34 23.41
N THR A 454 -1.46 26.67 22.12
CA THR A 454 -0.29 27.42 21.63
C THR A 454 -0.76 28.62 20.82
N THR A 455 0.09 29.63 20.68
CA THR A 455 -0.23 30.79 19.84
C THR A 455 0.19 30.55 18.39
N LYS A 456 -0.39 31.30 17.46
CA LYS A 456 0.04 31.24 16.05
C LYS A 456 1.44 31.80 15.83
N ASP A 457 1.87 32.75 16.66
CA ASP A 457 3.18 33.39 16.55
C ASP A 457 4.29 32.52 17.18
N SER A 458 3.97 31.73 18.19
CA SER A 458 4.86 30.79 18.88
C SER A 458 4.20 29.41 19.03
N PRO A 459 4.14 28.60 17.96
CA PRO A 459 3.42 27.31 17.93
C PRO A 459 4.06 26.22 18.80
N THR A 460 5.31 26.40 19.24
CA THR A 460 6.02 25.50 20.16
C THR A 460 5.86 25.89 21.63
N GLU A 461 5.33 27.08 21.95
CA GLU A 461 5.11 27.50 23.32
C GLU A 461 3.77 26.98 23.83
N VAL A 462 3.81 25.86 24.55
CA VAL A 462 2.61 25.20 25.04
C VAL A 462 2.18 25.76 26.40
N PHE A 463 0.90 26.16 26.46
CA PHE A 463 0.21 26.58 27.67
C PHE A 463 -0.83 25.54 28.07
N ARG A 464 -0.98 25.34 29.39
CA ARG A 464 -1.97 24.43 29.99
C ARG A 464 -3.25 25.21 30.30
N CYS A 465 -4.39 24.64 29.92
CA CYS A 465 -5.71 25.24 30.14
C CYS A 465 -6.42 24.62 31.35
N ARG A 466 -7.44 25.32 31.86
CA ARG A 466 -8.22 24.90 33.03
C ARG A 466 -9.11 23.68 32.76
N SER A 467 -9.56 23.50 31.54
CA SER A 467 -10.43 22.41 31.11
C SER A 467 -10.20 22.11 29.64
N THR A 468 -10.37 20.85 29.24
CA THR A 468 -10.39 20.41 27.84
C THR A 468 -11.46 21.13 27.00
N ARG A 469 -12.54 21.61 27.61
CA ARG A 469 -13.58 22.39 26.91
C ARG A 469 -13.11 23.79 26.50
N THR A 470 -12.24 24.39 27.31
CA THR A 470 -11.64 25.71 27.05
C THR A 470 -10.62 25.61 25.92
N CYS A 471 -9.85 24.52 25.90
CA CYS A 471 -8.82 24.26 24.90
C CYS A 471 -9.05 22.88 24.28
N PRO A 472 -9.78 22.81 23.15
CA PRO A 472 -10.09 21.56 22.46
C PRO A 472 -8.87 20.96 21.72
N GLY A 473 -7.69 21.59 21.79
CA GLY A 473 -6.52 21.19 21.01
C GLY A 473 -6.67 21.51 19.52
N GLY A 474 -5.90 20.79 18.69
CA GLY A 474 -5.88 20.97 17.23
C GLY A 474 -4.76 21.89 16.76
N THR A 475 -5.09 22.87 15.92
CA THR A 475 -4.11 23.80 15.34
C THR A 475 -3.81 25.00 16.26
N PRO A 476 -2.62 25.63 16.12
CA PRO A 476 -2.24 26.80 16.91
C PRO A 476 -3.27 27.94 16.86
N GLY A 477 -3.54 28.55 18.01
CA GLY A 477 -4.49 29.66 18.15
C GLY A 477 -5.96 29.25 18.29
N THR A 478 -6.26 27.96 18.47
CA THR A 478 -7.64 27.46 18.62
C THR A 478 -8.12 27.48 20.07
N CYS A 479 -9.23 28.19 20.33
CA CYS A 479 -9.89 28.24 21.63
C CYS A 479 -11.34 27.74 21.54
N GLY A 480 -11.82 27.06 22.58
CA GLY A 480 -13.20 26.59 22.67
C GLY A 480 -14.18 27.71 23.03
N GLY A 481 -15.43 27.60 22.56
CA GLY A 481 -16.54 28.45 23.02
C GLY A 481 -16.42 29.95 22.69
N GLY A 482 -15.57 30.35 21.74
CA GLY A 482 -15.35 31.75 21.38
C GLY A 482 -14.46 32.52 22.35
N LEU A 483 -13.71 31.82 23.21
CA LEU A 483 -12.69 32.42 24.07
C LEU A 483 -11.50 32.93 23.25
N ILE A 484 -10.79 33.90 23.82
CA ILE A 484 -9.60 34.56 23.29
C ILE A 484 -8.57 34.74 24.42
N GLY A 485 -7.38 35.21 24.04
CA GLY A 485 -6.26 35.43 24.97
C GLY A 485 -5.47 34.14 25.26
N THR A 486 -4.41 34.27 26.04
CA THR A 486 -3.45 33.20 26.34
C THR A 486 -3.54 32.81 27.82
N PRO A 487 -3.92 31.57 28.20
CA PRO A 487 -4.40 30.45 27.39
C PRO A 487 -5.93 30.32 27.39
N CYS A 488 -6.58 30.99 26.43
CA CYS A 488 -8.03 30.96 26.18
C CYS A 488 -8.89 31.27 27.42
N SER A 489 -8.58 32.30 28.20
CA SER A 489 -9.33 32.62 29.44
C SER A 489 -10.32 33.77 29.33
N GLN A 490 -10.30 34.53 28.22
CA GLN A 490 -11.02 35.80 28.11
C GLN A 490 -12.13 35.70 27.06
N CYS A 491 -13.30 36.26 27.33
CA CYS A 491 -14.30 36.48 26.27
C CYS A 491 -14.03 37.81 25.54
N PRO A 492 -14.47 37.96 24.28
CA PRO A 492 -14.43 39.22 23.54
C PRO A 492 -15.13 40.38 24.26
N ALA A 493 -14.85 41.61 23.82
CA ALA A 493 -15.32 42.81 24.51
C ALA A 493 -16.85 42.88 24.50
N GLY A 494 -17.46 43.02 25.68
CA GLY A 494 -18.92 43.02 25.81
C GLY A 494 -19.55 41.64 25.92
N ALA A 495 -18.78 40.56 26.11
CA ALA A 495 -19.28 39.20 26.33
C ALA A 495 -18.85 38.60 27.68
N THR A 496 -19.56 37.57 28.13
CA THR A 496 -19.27 36.80 29.35
C THR A 496 -19.30 35.30 29.08
N TRP A 497 -18.47 34.56 29.82
CA TRP A 497 -18.42 33.11 29.78
C TRP A 497 -19.60 32.51 30.55
N THR A 498 -20.36 31.61 29.92
CA THR A 498 -21.49 30.89 30.55
C THR A 498 -21.16 29.44 30.93
N GLY A 499 -19.89 29.04 30.84
CA GLY A 499 -19.44 27.67 31.10
C GLY A 499 -19.17 26.86 29.84
N SER A 500 -19.70 27.27 28.69
CA SER A 500 -19.50 26.60 27.39
C SER A 500 -19.26 27.56 26.22
N VAL A 501 -19.86 28.75 26.23
CA VAL A 501 -19.76 29.75 25.15
C VAL A 501 -19.65 31.16 25.73
N CYS A 502 -18.98 32.06 25.02
CA CYS A 502 -19.03 33.49 25.27
C CYS A 502 -20.33 34.08 24.72
N GLU A 503 -21.20 34.57 25.61
CA GLU A 503 -22.45 35.26 25.26
C GLU A 503 -22.33 36.77 25.46
N ASP A 504 -22.96 37.55 24.59
CA ASP A 504 -23.03 39.00 24.73
C ASP A 504 -23.75 39.45 26.01
N CYS A 505 -23.25 40.53 26.60
CA CYS A 505 -23.76 41.10 27.84
C CYS A 505 -25.10 41.79 27.62
N ALA A 506 -26.19 41.12 27.99
CA ALA A 506 -27.52 41.70 27.97
C ALA A 506 -27.76 42.74 29.09
N GLY A 507 -28.44 43.85 28.78
CA GLY A 507 -28.68 44.94 29.74
C GLY A 507 -29.45 44.56 31.01
N TRP A 508 -30.29 43.52 30.95
CA TRP A 508 -30.99 43.01 32.14
C TRP A 508 -30.04 42.39 33.18
N ARG A 509 -28.91 41.80 32.75
CA ARG A 509 -27.89 41.24 33.66
C ARG A 509 -27.20 42.37 34.45
N GLN A 510 -26.92 43.51 33.80
CA GLN A 510 -26.36 44.68 34.48
C GLN A 510 -27.33 45.27 35.51
N ALA A 511 -28.63 45.32 35.18
CA ALA A 511 -29.66 45.76 36.12
C ALA A 511 -29.78 44.83 37.35
N LEU A 512 -29.68 43.51 37.16
CA LEU A 512 -29.65 42.54 38.25
C LEU A 512 -28.46 42.75 39.19
N TRP A 513 -27.27 43.03 38.66
CA TRP A 513 -26.09 43.35 39.47
C TRP A 513 -26.29 44.63 40.30
N GLY A 514 -26.88 45.67 39.70
CA GLY A 514 -27.26 46.88 40.44
C GLY A 514 -28.23 46.59 41.60
N LEU A 515 -29.27 45.78 41.35
CA LEU A 515 -30.21 45.34 42.39
C LEU A 515 -29.53 44.47 43.46
N ALA A 516 -28.60 43.61 43.08
CA ALA A 516 -27.86 42.75 44.02
C ALA A 516 -26.99 43.59 44.96
N VAL A 517 -26.26 44.59 44.45
CA VAL A 517 -25.47 45.52 45.27
C VAL A 517 -26.35 46.30 46.24
N CYS A 518 -27.48 46.84 45.77
CA CYS A 518 -28.47 47.48 46.63
C CYS A 518 -29.03 46.52 47.69
N GLY A 519 -29.29 45.26 47.31
CA GLY A 519 -29.74 44.19 48.20
C GLY A 519 -28.74 43.87 49.30
N VAL A 520 -27.44 43.84 49.00
CA VAL A 520 -26.38 43.62 50.01
C VAL A 520 -26.36 44.77 51.04
N PHE A 521 -26.41 46.02 50.58
CA PHE A 521 -26.46 47.17 51.50
C PHE A 521 -27.74 47.20 52.35
N ALA A 522 -28.90 46.87 51.75
CA ALA A 522 -30.15 46.71 52.48
C ALA A 522 -30.07 45.56 53.51
N PHE A 523 -29.44 44.45 53.15
CA PHE A 523 -29.24 43.31 54.05
C PHE A 523 -28.31 43.66 55.23
N LEU A 524 -27.20 44.38 55.00
CA LEU A 524 -26.32 44.85 56.07
C LEU A 524 -27.04 45.78 57.04
N THR A 525 -27.91 46.64 56.50
CA THR A 525 -28.77 47.55 57.28
C THR A 525 -29.81 46.76 58.08
N LEU A 526 -30.44 45.76 57.47
CA LEU A 526 -31.37 44.85 58.14
C LEU A 526 -30.68 44.02 59.23
N ALA A 527 -29.46 43.52 58.98
CA ALA A 527 -28.67 42.74 59.92
C ALA A 527 -28.39 43.51 61.22
N TYR A 528 -28.14 44.82 61.14
CA TYR A 528 -28.05 45.69 62.32
C TYR A 528 -29.33 45.64 63.16
N TYR A 529 -30.51 45.77 62.54
CA TYR A 529 -31.78 45.72 63.25
C TYR A 529 -32.12 44.30 63.77
N LEU A 530 -31.80 43.24 63.02
CA LEU A 530 -32.04 41.85 63.45
C LEU A 530 -31.17 41.46 64.65
N THR A 531 -29.92 41.93 64.68
CA THR A 531 -28.99 41.68 65.79
C THR A 531 -29.30 42.52 67.05
N SER A 532 -30.27 43.44 66.98
CA SER A 532 -30.67 44.34 68.08
C SER A 532 -31.69 43.78 69.08
N SER A 533 -32.14 42.53 68.91
CA SER A 533 -33.15 41.93 69.79
C SER A 533 -32.66 41.78 71.26
N LYS A 534 -33.57 42.04 72.21
CA LYS A 534 -33.29 41.98 73.66
C LYS A 534 -32.87 40.55 74.06
N VAL A 535 -31.81 40.44 74.84
CA VAL A 535 -31.28 39.16 75.35
C VAL A 535 -32.33 38.53 76.26
N THR A 536 -32.85 37.37 75.87
CA THR A 536 -33.66 36.51 76.73
C THR A 536 -32.88 35.24 77.02
N ALA A 537 -33.02 34.67 78.22
CA ALA A 537 -32.33 33.45 78.63
C ALA A 537 -32.76 32.18 77.85
N LYS A 538 -33.80 32.29 77.01
CA LYS A 538 -34.27 31.22 76.12
C LYS A 538 -33.80 31.50 74.70
N ALA A 539 -33.31 30.46 74.00
CA ALA A 539 -33.01 30.54 72.59
C ALA A 539 -34.26 31.02 71.83
N THR A 540 -34.22 32.25 71.32
CA THR A 540 -35.31 32.82 70.54
C THR A 540 -35.29 32.20 69.15
N VAL A 541 -36.45 32.06 68.50
CA VAL A 541 -36.54 31.54 67.12
C VAL A 541 -35.59 32.30 66.19
N LEU A 542 -35.50 33.63 66.34
CA LEU A 542 -34.58 34.49 65.59
C LEU A 542 -33.09 34.15 65.79
N PHE A 543 -32.70 33.70 66.98
CA PHE A 543 -31.33 33.27 67.26
C PHE A 543 -31.03 31.92 66.62
N ALA A 544 -31.94 30.95 66.76
CA ALA A 544 -31.78 29.64 66.15
C ALA A 544 -31.72 29.74 64.62
N THR A 545 -32.56 30.57 64.00
CA THR A 545 -32.57 30.77 62.55
C THR A 545 -31.32 31.49 62.05
N THR A 546 -30.86 32.56 62.72
CA THR A 546 -29.63 33.27 62.32
C THR A 546 -28.37 32.42 62.48
N ALA A 547 -28.27 31.62 63.55
CA ALA A 547 -27.17 30.68 63.73
C ALA A 547 -27.18 29.56 62.68
N SER A 548 -28.38 29.03 62.34
CA SER A 548 -28.54 27.98 61.32
C SER A 548 -28.22 28.50 59.93
N PHE A 549 -28.65 29.72 59.61
CA PHE A 549 -28.32 30.39 58.35
C PHE A 549 -26.81 30.64 58.22
N GLY A 550 -26.15 31.12 59.28
CA GLY A 550 -24.69 31.28 59.29
C GLY A 550 -23.93 29.96 59.10
N MET A 551 -24.40 28.86 59.69
CA MET A 551 -23.84 27.53 59.44
C MET A 551 -24.05 27.05 58.01
N LEU A 552 -25.23 27.31 57.43
CA LEU A 552 -25.52 26.97 56.04
C LEU A 552 -24.57 27.69 55.07
N VAL A 553 -24.41 29.01 55.24
CA VAL A 553 -23.47 29.82 54.45
C VAL A 553 -22.05 29.31 54.59
N MET A 554 -21.60 29.01 55.82
CA MET A 554 -20.27 28.44 56.07
C MET A 554 -20.08 27.07 55.40
N SER A 555 -21.09 26.21 55.39
CA SER A 555 -21.04 24.91 54.69
C SER A 555 -20.96 25.08 53.18
N MET A 556 -21.73 26.02 52.60
CA MET A 556 -21.67 26.34 51.17
C MET A 556 -20.30 26.90 50.79
N GLN A 557 -19.72 27.79 51.60
CA GLN A 557 -18.36 28.30 51.40
C GLN A 557 -17.31 27.18 51.41
N ASN A 558 -17.41 26.22 52.36
CA ASN A 558 -16.48 25.10 52.40
C ASN A 558 -16.59 24.19 51.15
N LEU A 559 -17.80 23.94 50.66
CA LEU A 559 -18.01 23.20 49.41
C LEU A 559 -17.50 23.98 48.19
N GLY A 560 -17.69 25.30 48.17
CA GLY A 560 -17.14 26.18 47.15
C GLY A 560 -15.61 26.13 47.10
N LEU A 561 -14.95 26.02 48.26
CA LEU A 561 -13.49 25.93 48.39
C LEU A 561 -12.96 24.58 47.88
N VAL A 562 -13.71 23.50 48.04
CA VAL A 562 -13.36 22.21 47.42
C VAL A 562 -13.44 22.32 45.89
N GLY A 563 -14.41 23.08 45.38
CA GLY A 563 -14.54 23.35 43.95
C GLY A 563 -13.40 24.18 43.33
N THR A 564 -12.54 24.84 44.14
CA THR A 564 -11.38 25.60 43.63
C THR A 564 -10.11 24.77 43.49
N MET A 565 -10.14 23.49 43.87
CA MET A 565 -9.01 22.57 43.68
C MET A 565 -8.71 22.37 42.18
N THR A 566 -7.48 21.98 41.86
CA THR A 566 -7.04 21.66 40.48
C THR A 566 -7.52 20.29 39.98
N VAL A 567 -8.51 19.70 40.64
CA VAL A 567 -9.12 18.40 40.29
C VAL A 567 -10.25 18.62 39.29
N GLU A 568 -10.26 17.82 38.22
CA GLU A 568 -11.38 17.77 37.29
C GLU A 568 -12.56 16.99 37.91
N TRP A 569 -13.59 17.72 38.32
CA TRP A 569 -14.80 17.14 38.87
C TRP A 569 -15.76 16.68 37.76
N PRO A 570 -16.48 15.56 37.94
CA PRO A 570 -17.53 15.14 37.01
C PRO A 570 -18.59 16.22 36.78
N GLU A 571 -19.19 16.26 35.59
CA GLU A 571 -20.13 17.31 35.16
C GLU A 571 -21.28 17.56 36.15
N GLY A 572 -21.82 16.49 36.75
CA GLY A 572 -22.90 16.60 37.75
C GLY A 572 -22.50 17.34 39.03
N LEU A 573 -21.22 17.37 39.40
CA LEU A 573 -20.72 18.09 40.57
C LEU A 573 -20.25 19.51 40.23
N GLN A 574 -19.88 19.80 38.98
CA GLN A 574 -19.42 21.13 38.56
C GLN A 574 -20.50 22.20 38.75
N ALA A 575 -21.77 21.89 38.45
CA ALA A 575 -22.88 22.82 38.67
C ALA A 575 -23.08 23.14 40.16
N LEU A 576 -22.95 22.13 41.04
CA LEU A 576 -23.03 22.30 42.49
C LEU A 576 -21.89 23.19 42.99
N PHE A 577 -20.64 22.91 42.59
CA PHE A 577 -19.50 23.69 43.02
C PHE A 577 -19.55 25.13 42.52
N SER A 578 -19.96 25.34 41.27
CA SER A 578 -20.14 26.69 40.70
C SER A 578 -21.17 27.51 41.48
N PHE A 579 -22.28 26.89 41.89
CA PHE A 579 -23.26 27.53 42.76
C PHE A 579 -22.70 27.82 44.17
N CYS A 580 -21.97 26.87 44.77
CA CYS A 580 -21.36 27.07 46.09
C CYS A 580 -20.27 28.15 46.09
N GLN A 581 -19.54 28.32 44.98
CA GLN A 581 -18.51 29.34 44.78
C GLN A 581 -19.05 30.77 44.77
N LEU A 582 -20.36 30.97 44.51
CA LEU A 582 -21.03 32.26 44.69
C LEU A 582 -20.86 32.80 46.12
N PHE A 583 -20.88 31.92 47.14
CA PHE A 583 -20.69 32.30 48.54
C PHE A 583 -19.22 32.64 48.87
N LEU A 584 -18.30 32.33 47.96
CA LEU A 584 -16.90 32.76 47.99
C LEU A 584 -16.65 34.03 47.17
N LEU A 585 -17.70 34.71 46.73
CA LEU A 585 -17.63 35.89 45.84
C LEU A 585 -16.92 35.58 44.52
N ASP A 586 -16.95 34.31 44.08
CA ASP A 586 -16.59 33.96 42.72
C ASP A 586 -17.80 34.14 41.81
N ILE A 587 -17.96 35.38 41.35
CA ILE A 587 -19.13 35.85 40.61
C ILE A 587 -18.89 35.89 39.09
N ASP A 588 -17.71 35.45 38.67
CA ASP A 588 -17.27 35.51 37.28
C ASP A 588 -18.15 34.65 36.35
N SER A 589 -18.62 33.50 36.83
CA SER A 589 -19.55 32.62 36.11
C SER A 589 -20.98 33.19 35.95
N TYR A 590 -21.30 34.28 36.64
CA TYR A 590 -22.64 34.92 36.61
C TYR A 590 -22.64 36.26 35.86
N GLY A 591 -21.65 36.50 35.00
CA GLY A 591 -21.62 37.71 34.16
C GLY A 591 -21.04 38.93 34.85
N PHE A 592 -20.18 38.76 35.86
CA PHE A 592 -19.52 39.89 36.51
C PHE A 592 -18.59 40.67 35.55
N SER A 593 -18.03 40.03 34.53
CA SER A 593 -17.26 40.69 33.46
C SER A 593 -18.08 41.74 32.71
N CYS A 594 -19.41 41.60 32.66
CA CYS A 594 -20.30 42.59 32.04
C CYS A 594 -20.38 43.93 32.81
N LEU A 595 -19.96 43.95 34.08
CA LEU A 595 -19.89 45.14 34.93
C LEU A 595 -18.44 45.63 35.08
N ALA A 596 -17.51 44.70 35.31
CA ALA A 596 -16.12 45.00 35.64
C ALA A 596 -15.17 45.07 34.42
N GLY A 597 -15.67 44.75 33.21
CA GLY A 597 -14.89 44.70 31.99
C GLY A 597 -14.08 43.41 31.82
N GLN A 598 -13.25 43.36 30.76
CA GLN A 598 -12.44 42.19 30.40
C GLN A 598 -11.19 42.00 31.26
N SER A 599 -10.68 43.07 31.89
CA SER A 599 -9.45 43.03 32.67
C SER A 599 -9.63 42.22 33.95
N GLU A 600 -8.93 41.09 34.03
CA GLU A 600 -8.90 40.20 35.19
C GLU A 600 -8.43 40.91 36.49
N PRO A 601 -7.42 41.80 36.48
CA PRO A 601 -7.00 42.52 37.69
C PRO A 601 -8.07 43.44 38.29
N ILE A 602 -8.87 44.11 37.43
CA ILE A 602 -9.95 45.00 37.89
C ILE A 602 -11.08 44.20 38.54
N ARG A 603 -11.44 43.06 37.94
CA ARG A 603 -12.45 42.14 38.51
C ARG A 603 -12.04 41.67 39.89
N TYR A 604 -10.78 41.25 40.04
CA TYR A 604 -10.23 40.87 41.33
C TYR A 604 -10.29 42.01 42.36
N LEU A 605 -9.87 43.22 41.98
CA LEU A 605 -9.90 44.39 42.85
C LEU A 605 -11.31 44.70 43.36
N LEU A 606 -12.31 44.67 42.48
CA LEU A 606 -13.70 44.93 42.85
C LEU A 606 -14.23 43.87 43.83
N SER A 607 -13.91 42.59 43.63
CA SER A 607 -14.26 41.53 44.58
C SER A 607 -13.58 41.72 45.94
N ALA A 608 -12.31 42.13 45.97
CA ALA A 608 -11.58 42.40 47.22
C ALA A 608 -12.13 43.61 48.00
N LEU A 609 -12.69 44.61 47.30
CA LEU A 609 -13.24 45.83 47.91
C LEU A 609 -14.60 45.64 48.60
N ILE A 610 -15.29 44.51 48.39
CA ILE A 610 -16.61 44.25 48.99
C ILE A 610 -16.57 44.34 50.53
N PHE A 611 -15.48 43.86 51.15
CA PHE A 611 -15.32 43.87 52.60
C PHE A 611 -15.06 45.27 53.20
N PRO A 612 -14.06 46.05 52.73
CA PRO A 612 -13.88 47.42 53.21
C PRO A 612 -15.10 48.30 52.92
N VAL A 613 -15.74 48.14 51.76
CA VAL A 613 -16.97 48.87 51.42
C VAL A 613 -18.14 48.49 52.34
N GLY A 614 -18.28 47.21 52.70
CA GLY A 614 -19.29 46.75 53.66
C GLY A 614 -19.11 47.34 55.05
N ILE A 615 -17.87 47.42 55.55
CA ILE A 615 -17.57 48.12 56.82
C ILE A 615 -17.86 49.62 56.69
N ALA A 616 -17.40 50.25 55.61
CA ALA A 616 -17.62 51.67 55.36
C ALA A 616 -19.11 52.01 55.32
N TRP A 617 -19.95 51.14 54.72
CA TRP A 617 -21.40 51.28 54.71
C TRP A 617 -22.01 51.24 56.13
N LEU A 618 -21.59 50.32 56.98
CA LEU A 618 -22.07 50.25 58.37
C LEU A 618 -21.60 51.46 59.20
N ALA A 619 -20.38 51.96 58.96
CA ALA A 619 -19.86 53.18 59.58
C ALA A 619 -20.62 54.42 59.10
N LEU A 620 -20.93 54.49 57.80
CA LEU A 620 -21.76 55.52 57.21
C LEU A 620 -23.18 55.48 57.79
N GLY A 621 -23.78 54.29 57.94
CA GLY A 621 -25.08 54.11 58.59
C GLY A 621 -25.10 54.63 60.03
N TYR A 622 -24.04 54.37 60.80
CA TYR A 622 -23.87 54.95 62.14
C TYR A 622 -23.80 56.48 62.10
N GLY A 623 -23.01 57.07 61.19
CA GLY A 623 -22.91 58.52 61.02
C GLY A 623 -24.23 59.16 60.59
N LEU A 624 -24.90 58.59 59.57
CA LEU A 624 -26.18 59.06 59.05
C LEU A 624 -27.30 58.95 60.09
N SER A 625 -27.28 57.90 60.92
CA SER A 625 -28.29 57.73 61.98
C SER A 625 -28.36 58.92 62.95
N ARG A 626 -27.27 59.68 63.11
CA ARG A 626 -27.20 60.86 63.99
C ARG A 626 -27.96 62.08 63.45
N PHE A 627 -28.34 62.07 62.17
CA PHE A 627 -29.16 63.13 61.57
C PHE A 627 -30.67 62.87 61.69
N PHE A 628 -31.08 61.72 62.21
CA PHE A 628 -32.48 61.32 62.40
C PHE A 628 -32.92 61.45 63.88
N PRO A 629 -34.24 61.40 64.19
CA PRO A 629 -34.72 61.45 65.57
C PRO A 629 -34.09 60.35 66.46
N GLU A 630 -33.94 60.61 67.77
CA GLU A 630 -33.23 59.73 68.73
C GLU A 630 -33.65 58.26 68.68
N LYS A 631 -34.91 57.98 68.31
CA LYS A 631 -35.45 56.62 68.13
C LYS A 631 -34.69 55.79 67.07
N TYR A 632 -34.08 56.44 66.08
CA TYR A 632 -33.34 55.81 64.98
C TYR A 632 -31.82 55.86 65.14
N HIS A 633 -31.30 56.40 66.25
CA HIS A 633 -29.86 56.45 66.51
C HIS A 633 -29.28 55.04 66.63
N TRP A 634 -28.22 54.78 65.86
CA TRP A 634 -27.52 53.50 65.95
C TRP A 634 -26.57 53.48 67.17
N GLU A 635 -26.53 52.37 67.89
CA GLU A 635 -25.65 52.20 69.05
C GLU A 635 -24.27 51.70 68.62
N GLY A 636 -23.21 52.41 69.03
CA GLY A 636 -21.82 52.07 68.66
C GLY A 636 -21.42 50.60 68.92
N PRO A 637 -21.69 50.04 70.12
CA PRO A 637 -21.40 48.62 70.39
C PRO A 637 -22.13 47.65 69.47
N LYS A 638 -23.39 47.95 69.10
CA LYS A 638 -24.17 47.11 68.19
C LYS A 638 -23.59 47.15 66.78
N VAL A 639 -23.25 48.34 66.29
CA VAL A 639 -22.59 48.51 64.99
C VAL A 639 -21.28 47.74 64.93
N CYS A 640 -20.45 47.80 65.98
CA CYS A 640 -19.22 47.02 66.08
C CYS A 640 -19.49 45.51 66.04
N SER A 641 -20.51 45.04 66.75
CA SER A 641 -20.88 43.63 66.71
C SER A 641 -21.45 43.20 65.34
N THR A 642 -22.19 44.06 64.63
CA THR A 642 -22.69 43.78 63.29
C THR A 642 -21.56 43.75 62.26
N MET A 643 -20.59 44.67 62.36
CA MET A 643 -19.36 44.65 61.56
C MET A 643 -18.57 43.36 61.79
N GLY A 644 -18.39 42.96 63.05
CA GLY A 644 -17.74 41.70 63.41
C GLY A 644 -18.48 40.47 62.88
N ALA A 645 -19.81 40.45 62.93
CA ALA A 645 -20.62 39.37 62.37
C ALA A 645 -20.50 39.29 60.84
N PHE A 646 -20.49 40.43 60.15
CA PHE A 646 -20.27 40.49 58.70
C PHE A 646 -18.89 39.94 58.32
N LEU A 647 -17.83 40.37 59.00
CA LEU A 647 -16.48 39.88 58.78
C LEU A 647 -16.32 38.40 59.16
N GLN A 648 -17.00 37.93 60.20
CA GLN A 648 -17.00 36.52 60.58
C GLN A 648 -17.67 35.64 59.52
N VAL A 649 -18.82 36.04 58.97
CA VAL A 649 -19.51 35.29 57.90
C VAL A 649 -18.72 35.33 56.60
N GLY A 650 -18.09 36.47 56.29
CA GLY A 650 -17.23 36.64 55.12
C GLY A 650 -15.80 36.10 55.29
N PHE A 651 -15.44 35.50 56.42
CA PHE A 651 -14.04 35.23 56.76
C PHE A 651 -13.36 34.24 55.79
N SER A 652 -14.03 33.12 55.50
CA SER A 652 -13.52 32.13 54.54
C SER A 652 -13.38 32.71 53.14
N THR A 653 -14.36 33.54 52.73
CA THR A 653 -14.37 34.27 51.46
C THR A 653 -13.21 35.27 51.38
N MET A 654 -12.99 36.11 52.40
CA MET A 654 -11.85 37.04 52.48
C MET A 654 -10.53 36.30 52.36
N SER A 655 -10.40 35.18 53.08
CA SER A 655 -9.20 34.35 53.02
C SER A 655 -8.96 33.79 51.62
N ALA A 656 -9.99 33.27 50.96
CA ALA A 656 -9.90 32.75 49.60
C ALA A 656 -9.52 33.84 48.59
N THR A 657 -10.19 34.99 48.64
CA THR A 657 -9.88 36.14 47.78
C THR A 657 -8.46 36.67 48.02
N SER A 658 -7.99 36.68 49.27
CA SER A 658 -6.63 37.14 49.59
C SER A 658 -5.53 36.18 49.11
N LEU A 659 -5.83 34.89 48.98
CA LEU A 659 -4.87 33.86 48.58
C LEU A 659 -4.93 33.55 47.07
N ALA A 660 -6.01 33.91 46.38
CA ALA A 660 -6.20 33.59 44.96
C ALA A 660 -5.04 34.04 44.03
N PRO A 661 -4.45 35.24 44.18
CA PRO A 661 -3.30 35.61 43.34
C PRO A 661 -2.02 34.80 43.61
N MET A 662 -1.92 34.13 44.76
CA MET A 662 -0.75 33.31 45.11
C MET A 662 -0.83 31.88 44.52
N MET A 663 -1.97 31.49 43.95
CA MET A 663 -2.21 30.16 43.37
C MET A 663 -1.70 30.11 41.92
N CYS A 664 -0.38 30.04 41.74
CA CYS A 664 0.25 29.94 40.41
C CYS A 664 0.45 28.48 40.00
N PHE A 665 -0.02 28.09 38.82
CA PHE A 665 0.24 26.76 38.23
C PHE A 665 1.24 26.84 37.08
N GLN A 666 1.96 25.77 36.82
CA GLN A 666 3.05 25.70 35.84
C GLN A 666 2.57 25.23 34.45
N HIS A 667 3.10 25.89 33.41
CA HIS A 667 2.95 25.50 32.02
C HIS A 667 4.16 24.72 31.50
N PRO A 668 4.00 23.88 30.46
CA PRO A 668 5.11 23.15 29.82
C PRO A 668 6.25 24.05 29.33
N ASN A 669 5.95 25.26 28.87
CA ASN A 669 6.95 26.25 28.43
C ASN A 669 7.75 26.90 29.58
N GLY A 670 7.49 26.54 30.84
CA GLY A 670 8.18 27.07 32.02
C GLY A 670 7.56 28.35 32.61
N LEU A 671 6.57 28.95 31.94
CA LEU A 671 5.79 30.06 32.51
C LEU A 671 4.81 29.57 33.57
N ARG A 672 4.30 30.49 34.40
CA ARG A 672 3.29 30.20 35.43
C ARG A 672 2.15 31.17 35.32
N SER A 673 0.92 30.73 35.56
CA SER A 673 -0.28 31.58 35.51
C SER A 673 -1.15 31.43 36.74
N ILE A 674 -1.97 32.43 37.05
CA ILE A 674 -2.86 32.40 38.22
C ILE A 674 -4.02 31.43 37.95
N LEU A 675 -4.28 30.50 38.88
CA LEU A 675 -5.28 29.45 38.72
C LEU A 675 -6.70 29.99 38.45
N LYS A 676 -7.10 31.04 39.17
CA LYS A 676 -8.41 31.69 38.98
C LYS A 676 -8.47 32.56 37.72
N TYR A 677 -7.35 33.18 37.36
CA TYR A 677 -7.22 34.13 36.25
C TYR A 677 -6.08 33.69 35.32
N PRO A 678 -6.26 32.63 34.51
CA PRO A 678 -5.17 32.03 33.74
C PRO A 678 -4.54 32.97 32.71
N GLY A 679 -5.21 34.08 32.36
CA GLY A 679 -4.68 35.09 31.44
C GLY A 679 -3.59 35.98 32.06
N VAL A 680 -3.41 35.94 33.38
CA VAL A 680 -2.36 36.70 34.08
C VAL A 680 -1.18 35.80 34.40
N ILE A 681 -0.06 36.05 33.71
CA ILE A 681 1.23 35.38 33.98
C ILE A 681 1.79 35.83 35.34
N CYS A 682 2.17 34.88 36.17
CA CYS A 682 2.80 35.11 37.45
C CYS A 682 4.18 35.77 37.27
N GLY A 683 4.34 36.96 37.85
CA GLY A 683 5.55 37.78 37.75
C GLY A 683 5.38 38.99 36.82
N SER A 684 4.24 39.07 36.11
CA SER A 684 3.86 40.25 35.35
C SER A 684 3.53 41.47 36.23
N ALA A 685 3.44 42.64 35.61
CA ALA A 685 3.00 43.87 36.27
C ALA A 685 1.56 43.73 36.83
N ASP A 686 0.68 43.09 36.07
CA ASP A 686 -0.70 42.82 36.48
C ASP A 686 -0.76 41.92 37.71
N HIS A 687 0.04 40.84 37.73
CA HIS A 687 0.16 39.98 38.91
C HIS A 687 0.67 40.75 40.14
N THR A 688 1.68 41.62 39.95
CA THR A 688 2.23 42.45 41.02
C THR A 688 1.16 43.35 41.65
N SER A 689 0.31 43.96 40.82
CA SER A 689 -0.81 44.78 41.31
C SER A 689 -1.80 43.98 42.14
N MET A 690 -2.14 42.75 41.71
CA MET A 690 -3.05 41.86 42.44
C MET A 690 -2.45 41.40 43.78
N LEU A 691 -1.15 41.11 43.83
CA LEU A 691 -0.46 40.73 45.07
C LEU A 691 -0.46 41.83 46.12
N VAL A 692 -0.38 43.10 45.73
CA VAL A 692 -0.44 44.24 46.68
C VAL A 692 -1.80 44.29 47.38
N PHE A 693 -2.89 44.23 46.62
CA PHE A 693 -4.24 44.25 47.19
C PHE A 693 -4.55 42.97 47.99
N ALA A 694 -4.08 41.81 47.51
CA ALA A 694 -4.13 40.55 48.24
C ALA A 694 -3.43 40.65 49.60
N GLY A 695 -2.23 41.21 49.63
CA GLY A 695 -1.45 41.43 50.85
C GLY A 695 -2.18 42.33 51.85
N ILE A 696 -2.78 43.43 51.39
CA ILE A 696 -3.59 44.32 52.25
C ILE A 696 -4.78 43.55 52.84
N LEU A 697 -5.52 42.80 52.01
CA LEU A 697 -6.67 42.02 52.47
C LEU A 697 -6.25 40.92 53.47
N LEU A 698 -5.16 40.22 53.20
CA LEU A 698 -4.62 39.16 54.06
C LEU A 698 -4.14 39.71 55.41
N VAL A 699 -3.34 40.78 55.41
CA VAL A 699 -2.76 41.34 56.64
C VAL A 699 -3.83 42.04 57.48
N VAL A 700 -4.65 42.90 56.88
CA VAL A 700 -5.61 43.74 57.62
C VAL A 700 -6.87 42.96 57.99
N PHE A 701 -7.47 42.25 57.05
CA PHE A 701 -8.79 41.65 57.23
C PHE A 701 -8.76 40.17 57.63
N VAL A 702 -7.71 39.43 57.29
CA VAL A 702 -7.59 38.02 57.72
C VAL A 702 -6.80 37.94 59.03
N PHE A 703 -5.51 38.24 59.01
CA PHE A 703 -4.66 38.16 60.21
C PHE A 703 -5.03 39.20 61.26
N GLY A 704 -5.27 40.45 60.85
CA GLY A 704 -5.68 41.52 61.74
C GLY A 704 -7.00 41.22 62.45
N PHE A 705 -7.99 40.66 61.74
CA PHE A 705 -9.27 40.28 62.34
C PHE A 705 -9.15 39.08 63.30
N VAL A 706 -8.35 38.07 62.97
CA VAL A 706 -8.07 36.94 63.89
C VAL A 706 -7.37 37.43 65.15
N ALA A 707 -6.37 38.31 65.01
CA ALA A 707 -5.67 38.91 66.15
C ALA A 707 -6.61 39.75 67.02
N LEU A 708 -7.50 40.55 66.41
CA LEU A 708 -8.52 41.33 67.10
C LEU A 708 -9.50 40.42 67.87
N CYS A 709 -9.99 39.35 67.23
CA CYS A 709 -10.89 38.37 67.85
C CYS A 709 -10.21 37.59 68.98
N GLY A 710 -8.94 37.22 68.81
CA GLY A 710 -8.12 36.58 69.85
C GLY A 710 -7.92 37.48 71.07
N PHE A 711 -7.56 38.75 70.83
CA PHE A 711 -7.44 39.76 71.89
C PHE A 711 -8.77 40.00 72.60
N ALA A 712 -9.87 40.09 71.86
CA ALA A 712 -11.21 40.23 72.40
C ALA A 712 -11.57 39.07 73.34
N VAL A 713 -11.42 37.83 72.88
CA VAL A 713 -11.68 36.62 73.69
C VAL A 713 -10.84 36.58 74.97
N TRP A 714 -9.57 36.98 74.88
CA TRP A 714 -8.68 37.05 76.05
C TRP A 714 -9.11 38.12 77.07
N LYS A 715 -9.66 39.25 76.62
CA LYS A 715 -10.10 40.35 77.49
C LYS A 715 -11.54 40.26 77.98
N VAL A 716 -12.41 39.50 77.32
CA VAL A 716 -13.85 39.35 77.67
C VAL A 716 -14.07 39.06 79.16
N PRO A 717 -13.36 38.12 79.83
CA PRO A 717 -13.54 37.87 81.26
C PRO A 717 -13.24 39.09 82.13
N SER A 718 -12.21 39.87 81.76
CA SER A 718 -11.83 41.10 82.46
C SER A 718 -12.85 42.22 82.26
N TRP A 719 -13.40 42.37 81.04
CA TRP A 719 -14.44 43.35 80.75
C TRP A 719 -15.76 43.02 81.45
N SER A 720 -16.12 41.75 81.52
CA SER A 720 -17.28 41.26 82.27
C SER A 720 -17.14 41.50 83.77
N ALA A 721 -15.96 41.20 84.35
CA ALA A 721 -15.71 41.43 85.78
C ALA A 721 -15.74 42.92 86.17
N LYS A 722 -15.32 43.81 85.26
CA LYS A 722 -15.30 45.27 85.46
C LYS A 722 -16.62 45.97 85.07
N ARG A 723 -17.71 45.24 84.80
CA ARG A 723 -19.01 45.77 84.34
C ARG A 723 -18.90 46.73 83.14
N ARG A 724 -18.03 46.41 82.19
CA ARG A 724 -17.88 47.18 80.93
C ARG A 724 -18.81 46.62 79.85
N ASP A 725 -20.11 46.75 80.07
CA ASP A 725 -21.14 46.08 79.28
C ASP A 725 -21.12 46.49 77.78
N HIS A 726 -20.71 47.72 77.48
CA HIS A 726 -20.56 48.22 76.11
C HIS A 726 -19.45 47.48 75.32
N LEU A 727 -18.34 47.11 75.96
CA LEU A 727 -17.25 46.36 75.31
C LEU A 727 -17.65 44.90 75.09
N VAL A 728 -18.33 44.29 76.06
CA VAL A 728 -18.85 42.92 75.94
C VAL A 728 -19.92 42.84 74.85
N ALA A 729 -20.79 43.85 74.74
CA ALA A 729 -21.78 43.96 73.68
C ALA A 729 -21.16 44.12 72.28
N SER A 730 -19.98 44.76 72.18
CA SER A 730 -19.27 44.97 70.91
C SER A 730 -18.70 43.68 70.30
N VAL A 731 -18.41 42.68 71.13
CA VAL A 731 -17.84 41.38 70.70
C VAL A 731 -18.86 40.25 70.77
N ARG A 732 -20.16 40.61 70.83
CA ARG A 732 -21.26 39.67 70.97
C ARG A 732 -21.28 38.65 69.83
N PHE A 733 -20.96 39.04 68.60
CA PHE A 733 -20.89 38.13 67.45
C PHE A 733 -20.01 36.89 67.68
N LEU A 734 -18.92 37.04 68.45
CA LEU A 734 -17.94 35.98 68.67
C LEU A 734 -18.29 35.06 69.85
N VAL A 735 -18.87 35.61 70.91
CA VAL A 735 -19.07 34.92 72.20
C VAL A 735 -20.50 34.37 72.36
N PHE A 736 -21.49 35.01 71.72
CA PHE A 736 -22.91 34.75 71.96
C PHE A 736 -23.39 33.34 71.55
N ARG A 737 -22.63 32.65 70.70
CA ARG A 737 -22.95 31.30 70.20
C ARG A 737 -22.48 30.16 71.11
N PHE A 738 -21.63 30.45 72.11
CA PHE A 738 -20.99 29.44 72.95
C PHE A 738 -21.39 29.59 74.42
N ARG A 739 -21.35 28.48 75.18
CA ARG A 739 -21.52 28.52 76.64
C ARG A 739 -20.47 29.42 77.27
N LEU A 740 -20.82 29.99 78.44
CA LEU A 740 -19.93 30.81 79.25
C LEU A 740 -18.64 30.10 79.72
N ASP A 741 -18.56 28.77 79.58
CA ASP A 741 -17.38 27.96 79.94
C ASP A 741 -16.44 27.71 78.73
N SER A 742 -16.85 28.08 77.52
CA SER A 742 -16.11 27.83 76.26
C SER A 742 -16.19 29.00 75.28
N TRP A 743 -16.28 30.23 75.79
CA TRP A 743 -16.40 31.47 75.01
C TRP A 743 -15.27 31.69 74.00
N TRP A 744 -14.11 31.06 74.21
CA TRP A 744 -12.92 31.20 73.38
C TRP A 744 -12.95 30.35 72.10
N PHE A 745 -13.87 29.38 71.99
CA PHE A 745 -13.91 28.41 70.90
C PHE A 745 -14.27 29.02 69.53
N GLY A 746 -14.83 30.23 69.50
CA GLY A 746 -15.10 30.95 68.26
C GLY A 746 -13.86 31.28 67.44
N VAL A 747 -12.69 31.49 68.08
CA VAL A 747 -11.44 31.86 67.38
C VAL A 747 -10.81 30.68 66.63
N PRO A 748 -10.65 29.48 67.22
CA PRO A 748 -10.22 28.29 66.48
C PRO A 748 -11.08 27.96 65.26
N LEU A 749 -12.40 28.18 65.32
CA LEU A 749 -13.30 27.95 64.19
C LEU A 749 -13.12 28.95 63.04
N LEU A 750 -12.64 30.18 63.31
CA LEU A 750 -12.28 31.16 62.28
C LEU A 750 -11.06 30.69 61.49
N VAL A 751 -10.02 30.18 62.18
CA VAL A 751 -8.75 29.76 61.57
C VAL A 751 -8.93 28.63 60.53
N ARG A 752 -10.03 27.88 60.59
CA ARG A 752 -10.40 26.87 59.59
C ARG A 752 -10.40 27.39 58.15
N GLY A 753 -10.93 28.58 57.89
CA GLY A 753 -11.07 29.13 56.53
C GLY A 753 -9.72 29.24 55.80
N PRO A 754 -8.74 29.96 56.36
CA PRO A 754 -7.38 30.03 55.83
C PRO A 754 -6.68 28.68 55.71
N LEU A 755 -6.87 27.79 56.69
CA LEU A 755 -6.26 26.46 56.66
C LEU A 755 -6.75 25.63 55.46
N ILE A 756 -8.03 25.71 55.09
CA ILE A 756 -8.58 24.98 53.93
C ILE A 756 -8.03 25.54 52.61
N ASN A 757 -7.72 26.84 52.53
CA ASN A 757 -7.20 27.47 51.31
C ASN A 757 -5.70 27.21 51.09
N LEU A 758 -4.94 27.02 52.17
CA LEU A 758 -3.48 26.90 52.12
C LEU A 758 -2.97 25.72 51.26
N PRO A 759 -3.56 24.50 51.29
CA PRO A 759 -3.15 23.40 50.42
C PRO A 759 -3.24 23.72 48.92
N VAL A 760 -4.23 24.50 48.50
CA VAL A 760 -4.41 24.89 47.09
C VAL A 760 -3.27 25.83 46.64
N VAL A 761 -2.79 26.70 47.54
CA VAL A 761 -1.65 27.60 47.30
C VAL A 761 -0.32 26.83 47.30
N LEU A 762 -0.12 25.92 48.26
CA LEU A 762 1.16 25.22 48.43
C LEU A 762 1.39 24.08 47.43
N ALA A 763 0.31 23.49 46.90
CA ALA A 763 0.37 22.32 46.04
C ALA A 763 -0.50 22.50 44.78
N THR A 764 -0.46 23.69 44.15
CA THR A 764 -1.29 24.02 42.98
C THR A 764 -1.15 22.99 41.86
N ASP A 765 0.08 22.58 41.53
CA ASP A 765 0.38 21.60 40.47
C ASP A 765 0.17 20.13 40.88
N TYR A 766 -0.14 19.84 42.15
CA TYR A 766 -0.28 18.49 42.68
C TYR A 766 -1.66 18.24 43.31
N PRO A 767 -2.72 18.00 42.49
CA PRO A 767 -4.08 17.80 42.97
C PRO A 767 -4.24 16.73 44.07
N PRO A 768 -3.53 15.58 44.05
CA PRO A 768 -3.66 14.57 45.11
C PRO A 768 -3.30 15.08 46.51
N ILE A 769 -2.28 15.95 46.61
CA ILE A 769 -1.86 16.55 47.88
C ILE A 769 -2.95 17.49 48.40
N GLN A 770 -3.56 18.28 47.52
CA GLN A 770 -4.67 19.17 47.87
C GLN A 770 -5.84 18.39 48.50
N VAL A 771 -6.26 17.29 47.87
CA VAL A 771 -7.37 16.45 48.34
C VAL A 771 -7.09 15.88 49.72
N VAL A 772 -5.90 15.29 49.93
CA VAL A 772 -5.52 14.67 51.20
C VAL A 772 -5.44 15.71 52.31
N CYS A 773 -4.77 16.84 52.08
CA CYS A 773 -4.66 17.91 53.07
C CYS A 773 -6.01 18.51 53.44
N ILE A 774 -6.87 18.82 52.48
CA ILE A 774 -8.19 19.40 52.74
C ILE A 774 -9.10 18.39 53.46
N ALA A 775 -9.06 17.10 53.10
CA ALA A 775 -9.78 16.05 53.81
C ALA A 775 -9.33 15.92 55.27
N MET A 776 -8.02 15.98 55.55
CA MET A 776 -7.48 15.97 56.91
C MET A 776 -7.94 17.19 57.72
N ILE A 777 -7.95 18.38 57.11
CA ILE A 777 -8.39 19.62 57.77
C ILE A 777 -9.89 19.58 58.06
N LEU A 778 -10.71 19.12 57.10
CA LEU A 778 -12.16 18.99 57.27
C LEU A 778 -12.55 17.95 58.33
N THR A 779 -11.89 16.79 58.33
CA THR A 779 -12.13 15.76 59.35
C THR A 779 -11.69 16.23 60.74
N THR A 780 -10.52 16.85 60.88
CA THR A 780 -10.04 17.42 62.15
C THR A 780 -10.98 18.49 62.68
N THR A 781 -11.45 19.39 61.81
CA THR A 781 -12.40 20.45 62.21
C THR A 781 -13.79 19.91 62.55
N MET A 782 -14.25 18.84 61.90
CA MET A 782 -15.50 18.16 62.26
C MET A 782 -15.39 17.45 63.61
N VAL A 783 -14.28 16.75 63.86
CA VAL A 783 -14.02 16.01 65.11
C VAL A 783 -13.91 16.98 66.28
N THR A 784 -13.13 18.05 66.16
CA THR A 784 -13.01 19.09 67.20
C THR A 784 -14.36 19.76 67.48
N ALA A 785 -15.16 20.08 66.45
CA ALA A 785 -16.51 20.62 66.63
C ALA A 785 -17.47 19.63 67.30
N PHE A 786 -17.37 18.32 67.02
CA PHE A 786 -18.19 17.28 67.65
C PHE A 786 -17.87 17.10 69.13
N PHE A 787 -16.59 17.02 69.49
CA PHE A 787 -16.16 16.83 70.88
C PHE A 787 -16.46 18.05 71.76
N VAL A 788 -16.25 19.26 71.25
CA VAL A 788 -16.59 20.51 71.97
C VAL A 788 -18.11 20.79 71.92
N GLY A 789 -18.81 20.31 70.88
CA GLY A 789 -20.26 20.37 70.77
C GLY A 789 -20.99 19.46 71.77
N ARG A 790 -20.43 18.29 72.11
CA ARG A 790 -20.96 17.37 73.14
C ARG A 790 -20.98 17.99 74.54
N THR A 791 -20.00 18.82 74.87
CA THR A 791 -20.00 19.63 76.11
C THR A 791 -20.99 20.82 76.08
N SER A 792 -21.58 21.12 74.92
CA SER A 792 -22.45 22.29 74.70
C SER A 792 -23.95 22.01 74.76
N PHE A 793 -24.43 20.76 74.70
CA PHE A 793 -25.87 20.43 74.65
C PHE A 793 -26.38 19.49 75.78
N SER A 794 -25.52 19.00 76.68
CA SER A 794 -25.99 18.36 77.93
C SER A 794 -26.02 19.38 79.07
N GLY A 795 -27.22 19.86 79.39
CA GLY A 795 -27.51 20.82 80.45
C GLY A 795 -28.89 21.40 80.25
#